data_AF-M4NAW3-F1
#
_entry.id   AF-M4NAW3-F1
#
_cell.length_a   1.000
_cell.length_b   1.000
_cell.length_c   1.000
_cell.angle_alpha   90.00
_cell.angle_beta   90.00
_cell.angle_gamma   90.00
#
_symmetry.space_group_name_H-M   'P 1'
#
loop_
_entity.id
_entity.type
_entity.pdbx_description
1 polymer ?
#
loop_
_entity_poly.entity_id
_entity_poly.type
_entity_poly.pdbx_seq_one_letter_code
_entity_poly.pdbx_strand_id
1 'polypeptide(L)'
;MNRANAHASLGTIGCAPLPACSVPARREKLRQAGTLNGIDYVEVSDDGVSLCVHLFGEIPQGLGVANVRISGGDRITGLRVLSVNPELEPELHDDACLRVVLDREGDHTAYCLCLVDAASGNDPASWQAYPGFDPRCACVTLHFRLDCAKTLDCADEAPCVSPPSPAPEINYLAKDYASFRQLFLDRLALDLPAWQERHVPDLGIALVETLAYTADYLSYYQDAVATEAYLGTARKRISVRRHARLVDYRMHEGCNARAFVTLASSDDLSLELANLLLLVPPPGQGHPQPGVIDAAQLDAARAEGALIYEPLPLDGMTTFDVVAAHSAIRLHNWGDELCCLPRGSTRATLVDTPPSAPPATTDVAAATAPQRALKLVAGDLLIFEEVRGPQTGNPADADPTHRHAVRLTDVRTSVDPLDGTLLLEVAWDPCDALPFDLCLSVRTPSPDCAWLHDVSLARGNVLLVDHGEHVRGQCVSSAICMPTGGDGDYPGLAAALAAMPDACTRCGTLAEDCWLVPGGTQYGCCRCDGAVPDVRRPPSDTGHVLPDTPLTWAEPLPPHAPVCRLLARDPRQALPQLTVYGGALDEVLVAGTPDPRWQWLPRQDLLASGPDDRHFVVEIDDDGAAHLRFGDGVLGAQPQAGDFFRAASRVGNGPAGNAGRDSIVWLALKSGVLSAELQPRNPLPASGGTAPESLAEVKLYAPGAFRAKPLRAVVADDYASFAARAPQLQGAAAALEWSGSWYAADVVVDPLGRESLPAGLARRIRAQLERYRRIGHDVEVHAARYVPLRIALFVCVLPDFLVAHVEAGLRDRFGAGLRRDGTPGFFHPDRLKLGAPVFASALLAEAQAIAGVAHVEVTTLARADGVDGSVPDDGVLHLAAREIAQVDNDPDHPDHGSIAFTLGGGR
;
A
#
# COMPACT_ATOMS: atom_id res chain seq x y z
N MET A 1 -16.65 -29.41 -25.08
CA MET A 1 -17.88 -30.22 -24.99
C MET A 1 -18.99 -29.31 -24.46
N ASN A 2 -20.17 -29.30 -25.08
CA ASN A 2 -21.03 -28.11 -25.12
C ASN A 2 -21.73 -27.75 -23.78
N ARG A 3 -21.57 -26.49 -23.34
CA ARG A 3 -22.53 -25.75 -22.50
C ARG A 3 -22.63 -24.28 -22.93
N ALA A 4 -22.82 -24.05 -24.23
CA ALA A 4 -23.25 -22.75 -24.77
C ALA A 4 -24.79 -22.72 -24.78
N ASN A 5 -25.37 -22.40 -23.63
CA ASN A 5 -26.77 -21.98 -23.42
C ASN A 5 -26.92 -21.66 -21.91
N ALA A 6 -26.18 -20.66 -21.46
CA ALA A 6 -26.54 -19.95 -20.23
C ALA A 6 -27.52 -18.84 -20.65
N HIS A 7 -28.61 -18.69 -19.91
CA HIS A 7 -29.54 -17.57 -20.11
C HIS A 7 -28.75 -16.26 -20.03
N ALA A 8 -28.93 -15.37 -20.99
CA ALA A 8 -28.46 -14.00 -20.86
C ALA A 8 -29.17 -13.41 -19.62
N SER A 9 -28.40 -13.13 -18.56
CA SER A 9 -28.97 -12.52 -17.36
C SER A 9 -29.46 -11.12 -17.71
N LEU A 10 -30.74 -10.84 -17.44
CA LEU A 10 -31.22 -9.47 -17.34
C LEU A 10 -30.35 -8.77 -16.29
N GLY A 11 -29.74 -7.64 -16.67
CA GLY A 11 -28.62 -7.03 -15.95
C GLY A 11 -28.91 -6.71 -14.48
N THR A 12 -27.84 -6.58 -13.69
CA THR A 12 -27.95 -6.32 -12.25
C THR A 12 -28.66 -4.99 -11.98
N ILE A 13 -29.69 -4.98 -11.14
CA ILE A 13 -30.52 -3.78 -10.88
C ILE A 13 -30.16 -3.06 -9.57
N GLY A 14 -30.39 -1.75 -9.54
CA GLY A 14 -30.18 -0.89 -8.36
C GLY A 14 -30.54 0.57 -8.65
N CYS A 15 -30.73 1.37 -7.60
CA CYS A 15 -31.25 2.76 -7.71
C CYS A 15 -30.18 3.83 -7.95
N ALA A 16 -28.91 3.42 -8.00
CA ALA A 16 -27.82 4.18 -8.61
C ALA A 16 -27.32 3.43 -9.86
N PRO A 17 -28.16 3.26 -10.90
CA PRO A 17 -27.75 2.55 -12.10
C PRO A 17 -26.69 3.39 -12.83
N LEU A 18 -25.57 2.77 -13.21
CA LEU A 18 -24.42 3.45 -13.83
C LEU A 18 -24.45 3.29 -15.35
N PRO A 19 -24.43 4.36 -16.18
CA PRO A 19 -24.27 5.77 -15.82
C PRO A 19 -25.53 6.40 -15.23
N ALA A 20 -25.31 7.44 -14.41
CA ALA A 20 -26.35 8.32 -13.92
C ALA A 20 -26.69 9.35 -15.00
N CYS A 21 -27.97 9.48 -15.36
CA CYS A 21 -28.44 10.33 -16.45
C CYS A 21 -29.50 11.30 -15.93
N SER A 22 -29.42 12.58 -16.34
CA SER A 22 -30.39 13.60 -15.90
C SER A 22 -31.57 13.80 -16.85
N VAL A 23 -31.54 13.23 -18.05
CA VAL A 23 -32.69 13.19 -18.98
C VAL A 23 -33.11 11.73 -19.19
N PRO A 24 -34.23 11.28 -18.56
CA PRO A 24 -34.69 9.89 -18.58
C PRO A 24 -35.42 9.53 -19.88
N ALA A 25 -34.77 9.74 -21.03
CA ALA A 25 -35.32 9.50 -22.36
C ALA A 25 -35.68 8.02 -22.61
N ARG A 26 -35.08 7.06 -21.89
CA ARG A 26 -35.40 5.63 -21.97
C ARG A 26 -36.82 5.35 -21.52
N ARG A 27 -37.32 5.99 -20.46
CA ARG A 27 -38.70 5.78 -19.97
C ARG A 27 -39.74 6.09 -21.04
N GLU A 28 -39.55 7.19 -21.77
CA GLU A 28 -40.46 7.58 -22.84
C GLU A 28 -40.37 6.63 -24.04
N LYS A 29 -39.17 6.15 -24.39
CA LYS A 29 -38.97 5.10 -25.42
C LYS A 29 -39.66 3.78 -25.02
N LEU A 30 -39.61 3.40 -23.74
CA LEU A 30 -40.27 2.21 -23.20
C LEU A 30 -41.81 2.34 -23.27
N ARG A 31 -42.37 3.49 -22.87
CA ARG A 31 -43.81 3.78 -23.01
C ARG A 31 -44.28 3.71 -24.47
N GLN A 32 -43.49 4.22 -25.41
CA GLN A 32 -43.80 4.19 -26.84
C GLN A 32 -43.66 2.79 -27.46
N ALA A 33 -42.72 1.99 -26.98
CA ALA A 33 -42.55 0.60 -27.43
C ALA A 33 -43.62 -0.34 -26.86
N GLY A 34 -44.07 -0.12 -25.62
CA GLY A 34 -45.08 -0.94 -24.94
C GLY A 34 -44.65 -2.37 -24.60
N THR A 35 -43.35 -2.68 -24.71
CA THR A 35 -42.80 -4.05 -24.57
C THR A 35 -42.31 -4.40 -23.17
N LEU A 36 -42.02 -3.40 -22.32
CA LEU A 36 -41.41 -3.54 -20.99
C LEU A 36 -42.01 -2.52 -20.02
N ASN A 37 -42.16 -2.92 -18.75
CA ASN A 37 -42.71 -2.08 -17.67
C ASN A 37 -41.62 -1.55 -16.73
N GLY A 38 -41.96 -0.65 -15.80
CA GLY A 38 -41.04 -0.07 -14.84
C GLY A 38 -41.70 0.88 -13.83
N ILE A 39 -40.95 1.22 -12.78
CA ILE A 39 -41.31 2.22 -11.77
C ILE A 39 -41.10 3.62 -12.34
N ASP A 40 -42.08 4.50 -12.13
CA ASP A 40 -41.96 5.93 -12.47
C ASP A 40 -41.47 6.74 -11.27
N TYR A 41 -42.23 6.77 -10.17
CA TYR A 41 -41.85 7.46 -8.93
C TYR A 41 -42.41 6.76 -7.69
N VAL A 42 -41.92 7.17 -6.52
CA VAL A 42 -42.38 6.69 -5.21
C VAL A 42 -42.66 7.89 -4.32
N GLU A 43 -43.84 7.89 -3.71
CA GLU A 43 -44.21 8.85 -2.68
C GLU A 43 -44.06 8.21 -1.30
N VAL A 44 -43.41 8.94 -0.39
CA VAL A 44 -43.36 8.58 1.04
C VAL A 44 -44.54 9.27 1.71
N SER A 45 -45.43 8.51 2.34
CA SER A 45 -46.57 9.05 3.07
C SER A 45 -46.11 9.80 4.34
N ASP A 46 -46.95 10.70 4.84
CA ASP A 46 -46.70 11.48 6.07
C ASP A 46 -46.49 10.62 7.34
N ASP A 47 -46.79 9.32 7.29
CA ASP A 47 -46.54 8.36 8.37
C ASP A 47 -45.09 7.84 8.43
N GLY A 48 -44.25 8.15 7.43
CA GLY A 48 -42.86 7.71 7.32
C GLY A 48 -42.67 6.21 7.02
N VAL A 49 -43.74 5.42 6.88
CA VAL A 49 -43.68 3.95 6.77
C VAL A 49 -44.50 3.37 5.61
N SER A 50 -45.40 4.15 5.01
CA SER A 50 -46.16 3.77 3.83
C SER A 50 -45.58 4.41 2.57
N LEU A 51 -45.32 3.59 1.55
CA LEU A 51 -44.83 4.03 0.24
C LEU A 51 -45.88 3.73 -0.84
N CYS A 52 -46.16 4.69 -1.71
CA CYS A 52 -46.94 4.49 -2.93
C CYS A 52 -45.99 4.41 -4.13
N VAL A 53 -45.92 3.25 -4.79
CA VAL A 53 -45.02 3.01 -5.94
C VAL A 53 -45.82 3.05 -7.23
N HIS A 54 -45.58 4.07 -8.08
CA HIS A 54 -46.29 4.26 -9.34
C HIS A 54 -45.51 3.61 -10.50
N LEU A 55 -46.22 2.95 -11.42
CA LEU A 55 -45.65 2.24 -12.57
C LEU A 55 -46.15 2.88 -13.87
N PHE A 56 -45.33 2.89 -14.92
CA PHE A 56 -45.74 3.44 -16.23
C PHE A 56 -46.41 2.43 -17.18
N GLY A 57 -46.80 1.27 -16.66
CA GLY A 57 -47.60 0.24 -17.33
C GLY A 57 -48.36 -0.61 -16.30
N GLU A 58 -49.28 -1.47 -16.74
CA GLU A 58 -50.20 -2.22 -15.86
C GLU A 58 -49.49 -3.00 -14.73
N ILE A 59 -50.03 -2.93 -13.51
CA ILE A 59 -49.48 -3.64 -12.35
C ILE A 59 -49.60 -5.16 -12.56
N PRO A 60 -48.49 -5.93 -12.61
CA PRO A 60 -48.54 -7.37 -12.82
C PRO A 60 -49.30 -8.12 -11.72
N GLN A 61 -50.15 -9.07 -12.12
CA GLN A 61 -50.78 -9.98 -11.17
C GLN A 61 -49.74 -10.90 -10.53
N GLY A 62 -49.67 -10.90 -9.20
CA GLY A 62 -48.80 -11.79 -8.41
C GLY A 62 -47.60 -11.12 -7.73
N LEU A 63 -47.40 -9.81 -7.88
CA LEU A 63 -46.42 -9.07 -7.07
C LEU A 63 -46.75 -9.18 -5.57
N GLY A 64 -45.76 -9.57 -4.77
CA GLY A 64 -45.88 -9.64 -3.31
C GLY A 64 -44.60 -9.24 -2.59
N VAL A 65 -44.55 -9.44 -1.27
CA VAL A 65 -43.39 -9.10 -0.41
C VAL A 65 -42.08 -9.71 -0.92
N ALA A 66 -42.14 -10.91 -1.52
CA ALA A 66 -40.98 -11.57 -2.11
C ALA A 66 -40.34 -10.78 -3.27
N ASN A 67 -41.07 -9.88 -3.92
CA ASN A 67 -40.63 -9.11 -5.09
C ASN A 67 -40.19 -7.68 -4.79
N VAL A 68 -40.40 -7.15 -3.58
CA VAL A 68 -39.94 -5.81 -3.22
C VAL A 68 -38.68 -5.91 -2.34
N ARG A 69 -37.65 -5.14 -2.67
CA ARG A 69 -36.43 -5.03 -1.85
C ARG A 69 -36.11 -3.57 -1.58
N ILE A 70 -35.59 -3.29 -0.39
CA ILE A 70 -35.09 -1.98 -0.01
C ILE A 70 -33.68 -2.12 0.57
N SER A 71 -32.76 -1.30 0.09
CA SER A 71 -31.37 -1.19 0.58
C SER A 71 -30.99 0.29 0.75
N GLY A 72 -29.98 0.59 1.56
CA GLY A 72 -29.62 1.96 1.95
C GLY A 72 -29.79 2.23 3.45
N GLY A 73 -29.64 3.49 3.84
CA GLY A 73 -29.49 3.92 5.22
C GLY A 73 -28.02 3.86 5.70
N ASP A 74 -27.51 4.93 6.30
CA ASP A 74 -26.22 4.91 7.02
C ASP A 74 -26.39 4.51 8.49
N ARG A 75 -27.52 4.92 9.10
CA ARG A 75 -27.82 4.77 10.53
C ARG A 75 -28.98 3.82 10.77
N ILE A 76 -29.94 3.72 9.84
CA ILE A 76 -31.07 2.80 9.89
C ILE A 76 -31.05 1.90 8.64
N THR A 77 -30.39 0.76 8.74
CA THR A 77 -30.27 -0.23 7.64
C THR A 77 -31.30 -1.36 7.78
N GLY A 78 -31.59 -2.03 6.65
CA GLY A 78 -32.33 -3.30 6.65
C GLY A 78 -33.85 -3.18 6.85
N LEU A 79 -34.45 -2.10 6.33
CA LEU A 79 -35.91 -1.91 6.29
C LEU A 79 -36.62 -3.13 5.67
N ARG A 80 -37.68 -3.61 6.31
CA ARG A 80 -38.43 -4.79 5.85
C ARG A 80 -39.80 -4.40 5.32
N VAL A 81 -40.15 -4.95 4.17
CA VAL A 81 -41.49 -4.84 3.61
C VAL A 81 -42.42 -5.82 4.33
N LEU A 82 -43.51 -5.30 4.90
CA LEU A 82 -44.52 -6.08 5.62
C LEU A 82 -45.67 -6.54 4.71
N SER A 83 -46.10 -5.67 3.79
CA SER A 83 -47.16 -5.97 2.82
C SER A 83 -46.99 -5.18 1.53
N VAL A 84 -47.47 -5.76 0.43
CA VAL A 84 -47.45 -5.20 -0.92
C VAL A 84 -48.82 -5.48 -1.53
N ASN A 85 -49.59 -4.45 -1.87
CA ASN A 85 -50.92 -4.59 -2.47
C ASN A 85 -51.14 -3.52 -3.54
N PRO A 86 -51.81 -3.83 -4.67
CA PRO A 86 -52.27 -2.81 -5.59
C PRO A 86 -53.42 -2.00 -4.97
N GLU A 87 -53.38 -0.68 -5.12
CA GLU A 87 -54.43 0.24 -4.71
C GLU A 87 -54.87 1.08 -5.92
N LEU A 88 -56.17 1.31 -6.00
CA LEU A 88 -56.82 2.10 -7.05
C LEU A 88 -57.49 3.28 -6.36
N GLU A 89 -57.02 4.51 -6.59
CA GLU A 89 -57.74 5.69 -6.12
C GLU A 89 -59.02 5.87 -6.94
N PRO A 90 -60.23 5.88 -6.33
CA PRO A 90 -61.47 5.93 -7.11
C PRO A 90 -61.82 7.32 -7.65
N GLU A 91 -61.16 8.38 -7.16
CA GLU A 91 -61.57 9.77 -7.40
C GLU A 91 -60.78 10.50 -8.50
N LEU A 92 -59.52 10.09 -8.76
CA LEU A 92 -58.79 10.42 -9.99
C LEU A 92 -58.81 9.20 -10.91
N HIS A 93 -59.38 9.36 -12.12
CA HIS A 93 -59.38 8.25 -13.08
C HIS A 93 -57.96 7.93 -13.56
N ASP A 94 -57.60 6.66 -13.46
CA ASP A 94 -56.41 5.97 -14.00
C ASP A 94 -55.09 6.00 -13.19
N ASP A 95 -55.01 6.62 -12.00
CA ASP A 95 -53.84 6.52 -11.11
C ASP A 95 -53.92 5.30 -10.16
N ALA A 96 -53.34 4.17 -10.61
CA ALA A 96 -53.14 2.97 -9.80
C ALA A 96 -51.71 2.92 -9.24
N CYS A 97 -51.55 2.68 -7.93
CA CYS A 97 -50.24 2.55 -7.29
C CYS A 97 -50.09 1.21 -6.56
N LEU A 98 -48.85 0.78 -6.36
CA LEU A 98 -48.50 -0.38 -5.55
C LEU A 98 -48.16 0.11 -4.13
N ARG A 99 -49.07 -0.06 -3.17
CA ARG A 99 -48.83 0.31 -1.77
C ARG A 99 -47.89 -0.71 -1.12
N VAL A 100 -46.77 -0.21 -0.62
CA VAL A 100 -45.72 -0.96 0.09
C VAL A 100 -45.65 -0.43 1.52
N VAL A 101 -45.82 -1.29 2.52
CA VAL A 101 -45.76 -0.91 3.94
C VAL A 101 -44.47 -1.44 4.56
N LEU A 102 -43.74 -0.58 5.28
CA LEU A 102 -42.46 -0.88 5.91
C LEU A 102 -42.59 -1.21 7.40
N ASP A 103 -41.54 -1.79 7.97
CA ASP A 103 -41.48 -2.10 9.41
C ASP A 103 -41.07 -0.91 10.29
N ARG A 104 -40.47 0.14 9.71
CA ARG A 104 -40.05 1.38 10.38
C ARG A 104 -39.70 2.48 9.35
N GLU A 105 -39.61 3.73 9.82
CA GLU A 105 -39.13 4.88 9.04
C GLU A 105 -37.59 4.82 8.84
N GLY A 106 -37.10 5.37 7.72
CA GLY A 106 -35.68 5.49 7.42
C GLY A 106 -35.02 6.72 8.04
N ASP A 107 -33.71 6.87 7.80
CA ASP A 107 -32.94 8.05 8.17
C ASP A 107 -32.85 9.09 7.03
N HIS A 108 -32.05 10.15 7.24
CA HIS A 108 -31.89 11.26 6.29
C HIS A 108 -31.10 10.91 5.01
N THR A 109 -30.64 9.67 4.84
CA THR A 109 -29.83 9.25 3.69
C THR A 109 -30.68 8.64 2.57
N ALA A 110 -30.02 8.26 1.47
CA ALA A 110 -30.68 7.68 0.31
C ALA A 110 -31.08 6.22 0.57
N TYR A 111 -32.35 5.90 0.34
CA TYR A 111 -32.86 4.54 0.28
C TYR A 111 -33.21 4.16 -1.15
N CYS A 112 -32.97 2.91 -1.49
CA CYS A 112 -33.17 2.33 -2.81
C CYS A 112 -34.25 1.25 -2.73
N LEU A 113 -35.39 1.48 -3.38
CA LEU A 113 -36.47 0.50 -3.54
C LEU A 113 -36.40 -0.15 -4.94
N CYS A 114 -36.49 -1.48 -5.00
CA CYS A 114 -36.41 -2.26 -6.24
C CYS A 114 -37.51 -3.33 -6.34
N LEU A 115 -38.00 -3.56 -7.56
CA LEU A 115 -38.89 -4.67 -7.95
C LEU A 115 -38.07 -5.80 -8.60
N VAL A 116 -37.91 -6.89 -7.87
CA VAL A 116 -37.01 -8.01 -8.18
C VAL A 116 -37.77 -9.29 -8.54
N ASP A 117 -37.13 -10.17 -9.32
CA ASP A 117 -37.55 -11.58 -9.40
C ASP A 117 -37.48 -12.20 -7.99
N ALA A 118 -38.52 -12.95 -7.59
CA ALA A 118 -38.59 -13.65 -6.31
C ALA A 118 -37.48 -14.70 -6.11
N ALA A 119 -36.85 -15.17 -7.19
CA ALA A 119 -35.66 -16.03 -7.15
C ALA A 119 -34.35 -15.27 -6.82
N SER A 120 -34.37 -13.94 -6.78
CA SER A 120 -33.21 -13.11 -6.44
C SER A 120 -32.78 -13.31 -4.98
N GLY A 121 -31.46 -13.26 -4.73
CA GLY A 121 -30.91 -13.33 -3.38
C GLY A 121 -31.19 -12.08 -2.54
N ASN A 122 -30.79 -12.13 -1.26
CA ASN A 122 -30.87 -10.96 -0.37
C ASN A 122 -29.74 -9.95 -0.61
N ASP A 123 -28.68 -10.33 -1.31
CA ASP A 123 -27.57 -9.45 -1.69
C ASP A 123 -27.98 -8.54 -2.87
N PRO A 124 -27.92 -7.20 -2.74
CA PRO A 124 -28.18 -6.27 -3.84
C PRO A 124 -27.39 -6.55 -5.11
N ALA A 125 -26.16 -7.09 -5.01
CA ALA A 125 -25.34 -7.45 -6.17
C ALA A 125 -25.88 -8.67 -6.96
N SER A 126 -26.94 -9.32 -6.46
CA SER A 126 -27.60 -10.49 -7.07
C SER A 126 -29.02 -10.23 -7.57
N TRP A 127 -29.53 -9.00 -7.42
CA TRP A 127 -30.90 -8.66 -7.82
C TRP A 127 -31.07 -8.60 -9.33
N GLN A 128 -32.09 -9.31 -9.84
CA GLN A 128 -32.54 -9.26 -11.23
C GLN A 128 -33.91 -8.58 -11.29
N ALA A 129 -34.16 -7.81 -12.35
CA ALA A 129 -35.45 -7.18 -12.59
C ALA A 129 -36.59 -8.22 -12.58
N TYR A 130 -37.76 -7.81 -12.07
CA TYR A 130 -38.98 -8.61 -12.22
C TYR A 130 -39.22 -8.95 -13.71
N PRO A 131 -39.62 -10.19 -14.08
CA PRO A 131 -39.80 -10.57 -15.47
C PRO A 131 -40.74 -9.63 -16.24
N GLY A 132 -40.28 -9.09 -17.36
CA GLY A 132 -40.99 -8.08 -18.16
C GLY A 132 -40.76 -6.63 -17.75
N PHE A 133 -39.93 -6.37 -16.73
CA PHE A 133 -39.50 -5.01 -16.38
C PHE A 133 -38.17 -4.67 -17.05
N ASP A 134 -38.02 -3.40 -17.41
CA ASP A 134 -36.75 -2.85 -17.85
C ASP A 134 -35.76 -2.74 -16.67
N PRO A 135 -34.51 -3.28 -16.78
CA PRO A 135 -33.55 -3.25 -15.68
C PRO A 135 -33.20 -1.86 -15.13
N ARG A 136 -33.28 -0.80 -15.96
CA ARG A 136 -33.01 0.58 -15.51
C ARG A 136 -34.19 1.21 -14.78
N CYS A 137 -35.40 0.74 -15.06
CA CYS A 137 -36.63 1.24 -14.46
C CYS A 137 -37.18 0.34 -13.33
N ALA A 138 -36.50 -0.75 -12.98
CA ALA A 138 -36.92 -1.65 -11.91
C ALA A 138 -36.64 -1.11 -10.48
N CYS A 139 -36.02 0.06 -10.35
CA CYS A 139 -35.49 0.59 -9.09
C CYS A 139 -35.63 2.12 -8.99
N VAL A 140 -35.73 2.67 -7.76
CA VAL A 140 -35.99 4.09 -7.49
C VAL A 140 -35.42 4.53 -6.13
N THR A 141 -34.90 5.76 -6.05
CA THR A 141 -34.30 6.31 -4.82
C THR A 141 -35.27 7.24 -4.09
N LEU A 142 -35.34 7.13 -2.76
CA LEU A 142 -36.16 7.97 -1.87
C LEU A 142 -35.33 8.48 -0.67
N HIS A 143 -35.75 9.59 -0.06
CA HIS A 143 -35.07 10.27 1.06
C HIS A 143 -36.11 10.82 2.05
N PHE A 144 -35.76 10.91 3.35
CA PHE A 144 -36.74 11.28 4.38
C PHE A 144 -36.74 12.76 4.86
N ARG A 145 -35.63 13.55 4.80
CA ARG A 145 -35.51 15.06 4.94
C ARG A 145 -34.05 15.53 5.15
N LEU A 146 -33.67 16.81 4.89
CA LEU A 146 -32.28 17.37 5.02
C LEU A 146 -32.19 18.93 5.16
N ASP A 147 -31.25 19.49 5.96
CA ASP A 147 -30.68 20.86 5.80
C ASP A 147 -29.32 21.16 6.56
N CYS A 148 -28.63 22.25 6.14
CA CYS A 148 -27.27 22.85 6.36
C CYS A 148 -26.69 23.14 7.80
N ALA A 149 -25.42 23.61 8.09
CA ALA A 149 -24.08 23.72 7.42
C ALA A 149 -22.93 24.38 8.30
N LYS A 150 -21.61 24.15 7.98
CA LYS A 150 -20.39 25.05 8.14
C LYS A 150 -19.83 25.47 9.57
N THR A 151 -18.61 26.00 9.88
CA THR A 151 -17.22 26.18 9.25
C THR A 151 -16.09 26.73 10.20
N LEU A 152 -14.79 26.45 9.85
CA LEU A 152 -13.50 27.24 9.97
C LEU A 152 -12.59 27.39 11.25
N ASP A 153 -11.28 27.10 11.01
CA ASP A 153 -9.97 27.81 11.28
C ASP A 153 -9.16 27.89 12.61
N CYS A 154 -7.82 28.07 12.43
CA CYS A 154 -6.65 27.88 13.33
C CYS A 154 -5.79 29.16 13.55
N ALA A 155 -4.78 29.15 14.47
CA ALA A 155 -3.49 29.91 14.36
C ALA A 155 -2.41 29.66 15.49
N ASP A 156 -1.26 29.09 15.10
CA ASP A 156 0.18 29.49 15.27
C ASP A 156 0.95 29.87 16.57
N GLU A 157 2.30 29.76 16.45
CA GLU A 157 3.40 29.67 17.44
C GLU A 157 4.11 31.00 17.82
N ALA A 158 5.10 30.95 18.75
CA ALA A 158 6.53 31.37 18.59
C ALA A 158 7.30 31.50 19.98
N PRO A 159 8.58 31.95 20.11
CA PRO A 159 9.75 31.04 20.10
C PRO A 159 10.93 31.34 21.10
N CYS A 160 11.97 30.47 21.08
CA CYS A 160 13.44 30.68 21.29
C CYS A 160 14.06 31.32 22.58
N VAL A 161 15.25 30.81 23.00
CA VAL A 161 16.55 31.53 23.28
C VAL A 161 17.67 30.54 23.75
N SER A 162 18.93 30.83 23.38
CA SER A 162 20.25 30.30 23.84
C SER A 162 21.26 31.50 23.81
N PRO A 163 22.52 31.51 24.34
CA PRO A 163 23.53 30.45 24.61
C PRO A 163 24.28 30.63 25.99
N PRO A 164 25.55 30.17 26.29
CA PRO A 164 26.84 30.63 25.71
C PRO A 164 28.01 29.57 25.66
N SER A 165 29.25 29.99 25.34
CA SER A 165 30.45 29.13 25.14
C SER A 165 31.61 29.35 26.17
N PRO A 166 32.55 28.38 26.37
CA PRO A 166 33.62 28.44 27.38
C PRO A 166 35.07 28.66 26.84
N ALA A 167 36.07 28.37 27.69
CA ALA A 167 37.45 28.91 27.73
C ALA A 167 38.55 28.03 27.04
N PRO A 168 39.85 28.42 27.02
CA PRO A 168 40.85 27.93 26.06
C PRO A 168 41.56 26.61 26.44
N GLU A 169 42.23 26.03 25.46
CA GLU A 169 42.45 24.58 25.35
C GLU A 169 43.94 24.18 25.36
N ILE A 170 44.24 22.99 25.91
CA ILE A 170 45.47 22.25 25.56
C ILE A 170 45.21 21.59 24.21
N ASN A 171 46.00 21.88 23.18
CA ASN A 171 45.69 21.46 21.81
C ASN A 171 45.91 19.94 21.57
N TYR A 172 45.02 19.12 22.08
CA TYR A 172 44.86 17.70 21.72
C TYR A 172 44.29 17.51 20.31
N LEU A 173 44.01 18.60 19.58
CA LEU A 173 43.54 18.63 18.18
C LEU A 173 44.69 18.85 17.18
N ALA A 174 45.95 18.82 17.63
CA ALA A 174 47.12 18.82 16.73
C ALA A 174 47.08 17.56 15.85
N LYS A 175 46.76 17.76 14.56
CA LYS A 175 46.47 16.69 13.60
C LYS A 175 47.08 16.90 12.22
N ASP A 176 47.73 18.03 11.99
CA ASP A 176 48.31 18.41 10.70
C ASP A 176 49.85 18.45 10.77
N TYR A 177 50.51 18.41 9.61
CA TYR A 177 51.97 18.48 9.49
C TYR A 177 52.61 19.61 10.29
N ALA A 178 52.02 20.82 10.27
CA ALA A 178 52.61 22.00 10.92
C ALA A 178 52.54 21.91 12.44
N SER A 179 51.40 21.47 12.99
CA SER A 179 51.18 21.28 14.42
C SER A 179 51.96 20.08 14.97
N PHE A 180 52.08 18.97 14.23
CA PHE A 180 52.97 17.87 14.61
C PHE A 180 54.45 18.28 14.58
N ARG A 181 54.90 18.96 13.52
CA ARG A 181 56.27 19.49 13.42
C ARG A 181 56.57 20.47 14.57
N GLN A 182 55.64 21.36 14.89
CA GLN A 182 55.77 22.29 16.02
C GLN A 182 55.83 21.54 17.37
N LEU A 183 54.92 20.58 17.60
CA LEU A 183 54.89 19.76 18.81
C LEU A 183 56.18 18.95 18.99
N PHE A 184 56.71 18.35 17.92
CA PHE A 184 57.98 17.62 17.95
C PHE A 184 59.16 18.56 18.22
N LEU A 185 59.21 19.75 17.61
CA LEU A 185 60.26 20.74 17.86
C LEU A 185 60.20 21.31 19.30
N ASP A 186 59.01 21.61 19.81
CA ASP A 186 58.80 22.09 21.18
C ASP A 186 59.15 21.01 22.21
N ARG A 187 58.86 19.73 21.91
CA ARG A 187 59.28 18.60 22.75
C ARG A 187 60.79 18.37 22.71
N LEU A 188 61.41 18.43 21.52
CA LEU A 188 62.87 18.32 21.35
C LEU A 188 63.62 19.46 22.03
N ALA A 189 63.06 20.69 22.04
CA ALA A 189 63.63 21.81 22.77
C ALA A 189 63.65 21.62 24.29
N LEU A 190 62.74 20.79 24.84
CA LEU A 190 62.70 20.42 26.25
C LEU A 190 63.60 19.22 26.58
N ASP A 191 63.62 18.19 25.72
CA ASP A 191 64.34 16.93 25.98
C ASP A 191 65.81 16.93 25.53
N LEU A 192 66.17 17.73 24.50
CA LEU A 192 67.51 17.83 23.93
C LEU A 192 67.96 19.30 23.78
N PRO A 193 68.04 20.08 24.88
CA PRO A 193 68.35 21.53 24.84
C PRO A 193 69.76 21.87 24.30
N ALA A 194 70.62 20.87 24.09
CA ALA A 194 71.94 21.04 23.47
C ALA A 194 71.89 21.03 21.91
N TRP A 195 70.79 20.57 21.30
CA TRP A 195 70.61 20.61 19.85
C TRP A 195 70.11 22.00 19.42
N GLN A 196 70.97 22.75 18.74
CA GLN A 196 70.71 24.14 18.34
C GLN A 196 70.56 24.32 16.83
N GLU A 197 70.71 23.25 16.05
CA GLU A 197 70.67 23.27 14.59
C GLU A 197 69.25 23.59 14.09
N ARG A 198 69.12 24.60 13.22
CA ARG A 198 67.82 25.04 12.67
C ARG A 198 67.85 25.27 11.15
N HIS A 199 68.89 24.78 10.49
CA HIS A 199 69.08 24.96 9.06
C HIS A 199 68.32 23.89 8.28
N VAL A 200 67.71 24.29 7.15
CA VAL A 200 66.92 23.41 6.27
C VAL A 200 67.65 22.11 5.83
N PRO A 201 68.96 22.09 5.54
CA PRO A 201 69.67 20.85 5.20
C PRO A 201 70.11 20.00 6.40
N ASP A 202 69.68 20.29 7.63
CA ASP A 202 70.01 19.45 8.79
C ASP A 202 69.26 18.09 8.76
N LEU A 203 69.98 17.03 9.11
CA LEU A 203 69.43 15.67 9.12
C LEU A 203 68.40 15.47 10.24
N GLY A 204 68.57 16.14 11.39
CA GLY A 204 67.59 16.13 12.48
C GLY A 204 66.28 16.79 12.05
N ILE A 205 66.35 17.96 11.40
CA ILE A 205 65.19 18.63 10.81
C ILE A 205 64.49 17.73 9.78
N ALA A 206 65.24 17.12 8.84
CA ALA A 206 64.66 16.22 7.83
C ALA A 206 63.95 14.99 8.42
N LEU A 207 64.46 14.43 9.52
CA LEU A 207 63.81 13.35 10.27
C LEU A 207 62.54 13.82 10.97
N VAL A 208 62.55 15.00 11.61
CA VAL A 208 61.36 15.60 12.22
C VAL A 208 60.26 15.87 11.18
N GLU A 209 60.63 16.33 9.99
CA GLU A 209 59.70 16.58 8.89
C GLU A 209 59.12 15.28 8.30
N THR A 210 59.94 14.23 8.15
CA THR A 210 59.47 12.91 7.71
C THR A 210 58.51 12.26 8.73
N LEU A 211 58.79 12.42 10.03
CA LEU A 211 57.91 11.97 11.11
C LEU A 211 56.61 12.77 11.16
N ALA A 212 56.68 14.10 11.02
CA ALA A 212 55.49 14.96 10.95
C ALA A 212 54.59 14.62 9.75
N TYR A 213 55.17 14.35 8.57
CA TYR A 213 54.41 13.90 7.39
C TYR A 213 53.75 12.54 7.61
N THR A 214 54.47 11.59 8.21
CA THR A 214 53.93 10.26 8.50
C THR A 214 52.83 10.31 9.56
N ALA A 215 52.98 11.17 10.58
CA ALA A 215 51.98 11.41 11.61
C ALA A 215 50.71 12.08 11.03
N ASP A 216 50.87 13.08 10.15
CA ASP A 216 49.78 13.73 9.41
C ASP A 216 49.01 12.72 8.54
N TYR A 217 49.72 11.89 7.76
CA TYR A 217 49.13 10.83 6.94
C TYR A 217 48.34 9.81 7.78
N LEU A 218 48.92 9.31 8.88
CA LEU A 218 48.23 8.36 9.77
C LEU A 218 47.05 9.00 10.52
N SER A 219 47.19 10.26 10.94
CA SER A 219 46.14 11.08 11.55
C SER A 219 44.94 11.23 10.59
N TYR A 220 45.21 11.54 9.31
CA TYR A 220 44.18 11.59 8.27
C TYR A 220 43.44 10.25 8.09
N TYR A 221 44.15 9.11 8.06
CA TYR A 221 43.49 7.80 7.95
C TYR A 221 42.67 7.44 9.20
N GLN A 222 43.17 7.78 10.39
CA GLN A 222 42.41 7.60 11.64
C GLN A 222 41.14 8.46 11.64
N ASP A 223 41.22 9.71 11.20
CA ASP A 223 40.06 10.62 11.11
C ASP A 223 39.06 10.18 10.02
N ALA A 224 39.53 9.67 8.88
CA ALA A 224 38.67 9.10 7.85
C ALA A 224 37.90 7.89 8.37
N VAL A 225 38.58 6.93 9.03
CA VAL A 225 37.95 5.73 9.60
C VAL A 225 37.03 6.09 10.77
N ALA A 226 37.44 7.00 11.66
CA ALA A 226 36.63 7.45 12.80
C ALA A 226 35.39 8.23 12.34
N THR A 227 35.48 9.00 11.24
CA THR A 227 34.33 9.64 10.60
C THR A 227 33.32 8.60 10.15
N GLU A 228 33.75 7.51 9.51
CA GLU A 228 32.86 6.43 9.07
C GLU A 228 32.37 5.49 10.20
N ALA A 229 32.89 5.61 11.42
CA ALA A 229 32.61 4.67 12.51
C ALA A 229 31.21 4.80 13.15
N TYR A 230 30.52 5.95 12.98
CA TYR A 230 29.19 6.19 13.56
C TYR A 230 28.22 6.75 12.52
N LEU A 231 26.94 6.38 12.59
CA LEU A 231 25.89 6.84 11.68
C LEU A 231 25.85 8.38 11.53
N GLY A 232 25.97 9.12 12.64
CA GLY A 232 25.94 10.59 12.62
C GLY A 232 27.11 11.21 11.85
N THR A 233 28.31 10.66 11.98
CA THR A 233 29.54 11.20 11.37
C THR A 233 29.81 10.68 9.96
N ALA A 234 29.37 9.46 9.64
CA ALA A 234 29.71 8.76 8.39
C ALA A 234 29.31 9.57 7.15
N ARG A 235 30.20 9.65 6.16
CA ARG A 235 30.02 10.41 4.93
C ARG A 235 29.80 9.53 3.71
N LYS A 236 30.27 8.29 3.72
CA LYS A 236 30.07 7.37 2.59
C LYS A 236 28.71 6.70 2.63
N ARG A 237 28.06 6.59 1.47
CA ARG A 237 26.76 5.93 1.27
C ARG A 237 26.75 4.51 1.83
N ILE A 238 27.76 3.71 1.48
CA ILE A 238 27.89 2.31 1.92
C ILE A 238 28.03 2.20 3.46
N SER A 239 28.80 3.09 4.10
CA SER A 239 28.93 3.12 5.56
C SER A 239 27.60 3.43 6.24
N VAL A 240 26.92 4.50 5.80
CA VAL A 240 25.61 4.91 6.33
C VAL A 240 24.59 3.79 6.16
N ARG A 241 24.56 3.13 5.00
CA ARG A 241 23.68 1.98 4.71
C ARG A 241 23.94 0.80 5.66
N ARG A 242 25.21 0.45 5.88
CA ARG A 242 25.61 -0.64 6.79
C ARG A 242 25.27 -0.32 8.26
N HIS A 243 25.46 0.93 8.70
CA HIS A 243 25.04 1.39 10.04
C HIS A 243 23.53 1.39 10.22
N ALA A 244 22.78 1.91 9.24
CA ALA A 244 21.32 1.95 9.27
C ALA A 244 20.70 0.55 9.39
N ARG A 245 21.29 -0.44 8.71
CA ARG A 245 20.89 -1.85 8.83
C ARG A 245 21.05 -2.44 10.24
N LEU A 246 21.94 -1.91 11.09
CA LEU A 246 22.06 -2.37 12.49
C LEU A 246 20.85 -2.00 13.36
N VAL A 247 20.04 -1.04 12.92
CA VAL A 247 18.78 -0.63 13.59
C VAL A 247 17.54 -1.00 12.76
N ASP A 248 17.66 -2.05 11.93
CA ASP A 248 16.64 -2.54 10.99
C ASP A 248 16.13 -1.48 9.99
N TYR A 249 16.85 -0.37 9.80
CA TYR A 249 16.48 0.66 8.83
C TYR A 249 16.98 0.32 7.43
N ARG A 250 16.05 0.30 6.47
CA ARG A 250 16.32 0.05 5.06
C ARG A 250 16.40 1.37 4.30
N MET A 251 17.63 1.79 4.06
CA MET A 251 17.98 2.85 3.14
C MET A 251 17.72 2.41 1.70
N HIS A 252 16.93 3.17 0.93
CA HIS A 252 16.59 2.80 -0.45
C HIS A 252 17.46 3.47 -1.52
N GLU A 253 17.68 2.76 -2.62
CA GLU A 253 18.34 3.28 -3.83
C GLU A 253 17.32 3.87 -4.83
N GLY A 254 16.13 4.20 -4.34
CA GLY A 254 15.05 4.79 -5.13
C GLY A 254 14.17 3.73 -5.80
N CYS A 255 13.43 4.16 -6.82
CA CYS A 255 12.61 3.28 -7.64
C CYS A 255 12.49 3.88 -9.05
N ASN A 256 12.41 3.06 -10.08
CA ASN A 256 12.12 3.49 -11.45
C ASN A 256 10.69 4.03 -11.58
N ALA A 257 10.28 4.57 -12.72
CA ALA A 257 8.90 5.00 -12.95
C ALA A 257 8.04 3.89 -13.57
N ARG A 258 6.72 3.90 -13.35
CA ARG A 258 5.73 3.05 -14.02
C ARG A 258 4.80 3.90 -14.89
N ALA A 259 4.36 3.36 -16.02
CA ALA A 259 3.37 3.99 -16.89
C ALA A 259 2.37 2.97 -17.43
N PHE A 260 1.20 3.44 -17.84
CA PHE A 260 0.26 2.65 -18.63
C PHE A 260 0.28 3.13 -20.08
N VAL A 261 0.52 2.21 -21.01
CA VAL A 261 0.61 2.49 -22.45
C VAL A 261 -0.56 1.81 -23.16
N THR A 262 -1.39 2.58 -23.85
CA THR A 262 -2.40 2.08 -24.78
C THR A 262 -1.78 1.82 -26.15
N LEU A 263 -2.09 0.67 -26.76
CA LEU A 263 -1.76 0.36 -28.15
C LEU A 263 -3.02 0.43 -29.03
N ALA A 264 -3.10 1.41 -29.92
CA ALA A 264 -4.17 1.44 -30.93
C ALA A 264 -3.72 0.70 -32.19
N SER A 265 -4.61 -0.14 -32.73
CA SER A 265 -4.45 -0.84 -34.02
C SER A 265 -5.79 -1.03 -34.74
N SER A 266 -5.72 -1.23 -36.06
CA SER A 266 -6.82 -1.64 -36.94
C SER A 266 -7.09 -3.15 -36.94
N ASP A 267 -6.10 -3.95 -36.53
CA ASP A 267 -6.09 -5.40 -36.69
C ASP A 267 -5.78 -6.11 -35.37
N ASP A 268 -6.23 -7.36 -35.25
CA ASP A 268 -5.91 -8.22 -34.11
C ASP A 268 -4.49 -8.81 -34.28
N LEU A 269 -3.63 -8.69 -33.27
CA LEU A 269 -2.24 -9.15 -33.31
C LEU A 269 -1.71 -9.55 -31.93
N SER A 270 -0.78 -10.52 -31.89
CA SER A 270 -0.11 -10.98 -30.68
C SER A 270 1.33 -10.47 -30.63
N LEU A 271 1.75 -9.92 -29.50
CA LEU A 271 3.09 -9.39 -29.26
C LEU A 271 3.81 -10.20 -28.16
N GLU A 272 5.11 -10.46 -28.34
CA GLU A 272 5.96 -11.02 -27.28
C GLU A 272 6.49 -9.90 -26.38
N LEU A 273 6.07 -9.86 -25.11
CA LEU A 273 6.38 -8.75 -24.19
C LEU A 273 7.89 -8.52 -24.03
N ALA A 274 8.67 -9.60 -23.94
CA ALA A 274 10.12 -9.53 -23.77
C ALA A 274 10.86 -8.86 -24.95
N ASN A 275 10.24 -8.81 -26.14
CA ASN A 275 10.79 -8.23 -27.35
C ASN A 275 10.34 -6.77 -27.58
N LEU A 276 9.42 -6.22 -26.80
CA LEU A 276 8.93 -4.84 -26.96
C LEU A 276 9.82 -3.83 -26.22
N LEU A 277 9.96 -2.65 -26.82
CA LEU A 277 10.47 -1.43 -26.19
C LEU A 277 9.47 -0.29 -26.46
N LEU A 278 9.17 0.52 -25.45
CA LEU A 278 8.32 1.70 -25.55
C LEU A 278 9.17 2.92 -25.21
N LEU A 279 9.10 3.99 -26.03
CA LEU A 279 10.04 5.10 -25.95
C LEU A 279 9.36 6.47 -25.87
N VAL A 280 9.96 7.33 -25.05
CA VAL A 280 9.79 8.79 -25.13
C VAL A 280 10.89 9.32 -26.05
N PRO A 281 10.55 10.02 -27.15
CA PRO A 281 11.53 10.60 -28.06
C PRO A 281 12.50 11.56 -27.37
N PRO A 282 13.73 11.74 -27.91
CA PRO A 282 14.71 12.67 -27.37
C PRO A 282 14.19 14.10 -27.22
N PRO A 283 14.63 14.85 -26.18
CA PRO A 283 14.19 16.21 -25.95
C PRO A 283 14.60 17.14 -27.09
N GLY A 284 13.69 18.05 -27.48
CA GLY A 284 13.93 19.01 -28.57
C GLY A 284 13.53 18.52 -29.96
N GLN A 285 13.17 17.24 -30.12
CA GLN A 285 12.43 16.80 -31.31
C GLN A 285 11.00 17.40 -31.27
N GLY A 286 10.64 18.16 -32.31
CA GLY A 286 9.29 18.73 -32.43
C GLY A 286 8.24 17.65 -32.70
N HIS A 287 6.99 17.88 -32.28
CA HIS A 287 5.80 17.00 -32.39
C HIS A 287 6.02 15.63 -33.08
N PRO A 288 6.63 14.66 -32.37
CA PRO A 288 6.90 13.34 -32.94
C PRO A 288 5.58 12.60 -33.19
N GLN A 289 5.45 11.97 -34.35
CA GLN A 289 4.28 11.16 -34.68
C GLN A 289 4.34 9.83 -33.93
N PRO A 290 3.23 9.38 -33.30
CA PRO A 290 3.17 8.06 -32.68
C PRO A 290 3.26 6.93 -33.71
N GLY A 291 4.01 5.88 -33.38
CA GLY A 291 4.17 4.76 -34.32
C GLY A 291 5.24 3.73 -33.92
N VAL A 292 5.48 2.80 -34.84
CA VAL A 292 6.57 1.83 -34.77
C VAL A 292 7.83 2.44 -35.40
N ILE A 293 8.98 2.29 -34.74
CA ILE A 293 10.29 2.68 -35.27
C ILE A 293 11.16 1.45 -35.56
N ASP A 294 12.05 1.56 -36.55
CA ASP A 294 12.99 0.49 -36.90
C ASP A 294 14.23 0.47 -35.97
N ALA A 295 15.09 -0.54 -36.16
CA ALA A 295 16.30 -0.71 -35.33
C ALA A 295 17.31 0.43 -35.48
N ALA A 296 17.43 1.06 -36.65
CA ALA A 296 18.36 2.16 -36.87
C ALA A 296 17.85 3.47 -36.23
N GLN A 297 16.54 3.70 -36.29
CA GLN A 297 15.87 4.78 -35.56
C GLN A 297 15.96 4.60 -34.04
N LEU A 298 15.80 3.37 -33.55
CA LEU A 298 15.96 3.00 -32.14
C LEU A 298 17.39 3.28 -31.65
N ASP A 299 18.41 2.87 -32.40
CA ASP A 299 19.81 3.10 -32.02
C ASP A 299 20.19 4.59 -32.06
N ALA A 300 19.65 5.37 -33.01
CA ALA A 300 19.79 6.83 -33.02
C ALA A 300 19.08 7.48 -31.81
N ALA A 301 17.84 7.07 -31.51
CA ALA A 301 17.08 7.58 -30.37
C ALA A 301 17.78 7.31 -29.03
N ARG A 302 18.37 6.11 -28.84
CA ARG A 302 19.24 5.78 -27.70
C ARG A 302 20.41 6.76 -27.58
N ALA A 303 21.14 6.98 -28.68
CA ALA A 303 22.31 7.86 -28.69
C ALA A 303 21.96 9.34 -28.41
N GLU A 304 20.75 9.77 -28.77
CA GLU A 304 20.21 11.11 -28.49
C GLU A 304 19.57 11.25 -27.09
N GLY A 305 19.49 10.17 -26.30
CA GLY A 305 18.96 10.20 -24.93
C GLY A 305 17.45 10.03 -24.79
N ALA A 306 16.82 9.24 -25.68
CA ALA A 306 15.44 8.78 -25.50
C ALA A 306 15.25 8.01 -24.18
N LEU A 307 14.10 8.18 -23.53
CA LEU A 307 13.76 7.37 -22.34
C LEU A 307 13.08 6.08 -22.78
N ILE A 308 13.55 4.95 -22.25
CA ILE A 308 13.09 3.62 -22.64
C ILE A 308 12.34 2.94 -21.50
N TYR A 309 11.25 2.28 -21.86
CA TYR A 309 10.38 1.51 -20.98
C TYR A 309 10.22 0.10 -21.55
N GLU A 310 10.19 -0.88 -20.65
CA GLU A 310 9.90 -2.27 -21.00
C GLU A 310 8.56 -2.70 -20.40
N PRO A 311 7.81 -3.62 -21.04
CA PRO A 311 6.59 -4.14 -20.45
C PRO A 311 6.84 -4.92 -19.17
N LEU A 312 5.96 -4.70 -18.20
CA LEU A 312 5.93 -5.43 -16.95
C LEU A 312 4.93 -6.60 -17.05
N PRO A 313 5.37 -7.87 -16.95
CA PRO A 313 4.50 -9.03 -17.09
C PRO A 313 3.56 -9.16 -15.89
N LEU A 314 2.32 -8.71 -16.04
CA LEU A 314 1.27 -8.89 -15.04
C LEU A 314 0.90 -10.37 -14.93
N ASP A 315 0.80 -10.88 -13.70
CA ASP A 315 0.40 -12.24 -13.35
C ASP A 315 1.09 -13.36 -14.18
N GLY A 316 2.31 -13.12 -14.64
CA GLY A 316 3.12 -14.09 -15.40
C GLY A 316 2.87 -14.13 -16.91
N MET A 317 2.13 -13.16 -17.48
CA MET A 317 1.93 -13.04 -18.92
C MET A 317 3.26 -12.87 -19.67
N THR A 318 3.43 -13.58 -20.79
CA THR A 318 4.61 -13.47 -21.69
C THR A 318 4.27 -12.88 -23.06
N THR A 319 3.01 -13.00 -23.48
CA THR A 319 2.45 -12.42 -24.70
C THR A 319 1.34 -11.42 -24.37
N PHE A 320 1.04 -10.53 -25.32
CA PHE A 320 -0.05 -9.57 -25.22
C PHE A 320 -0.81 -9.50 -26.54
N ASP A 321 -2.11 -9.83 -26.48
CA ASP A 321 -3.01 -9.78 -27.62
C ASP A 321 -3.62 -8.37 -27.73
N VAL A 322 -3.21 -7.62 -28.75
CA VAL A 322 -3.84 -6.37 -29.15
C VAL A 322 -5.07 -6.71 -29.97
N VAL A 323 -6.24 -6.20 -29.56
CA VAL A 323 -7.52 -6.43 -30.24
C VAL A 323 -7.97 -5.12 -30.88
N ALA A 324 -8.35 -5.14 -32.15
CA ALA A 324 -8.74 -3.92 -32.89
C ALA A 324 -9.91 -3.19 -32.21
N ALA A 325 -10.91 -3.94 -31.74
CA ALA A 325 -12.08 -3.41 -31.02
C ALA A 325 -11.74 -2.81 -29.64
N HIS A 326 -10.59 -3.17 -29.04
CA HIS A 326 -10.13 -2.61 -27.76
C HIS A 326 -9.43 -1.26 -27.90
N SER A 327 -9.09 -0.84 -29.13
CA SER A 327 -8.48 0.46 -29.42
C SER A 327 -9.41 1.64 -29.06
N ALA A 328 -10.73 1.47 -29.15
CA ALA A 328 -11.73 2.50 -28.85
C ALA A 328 -13.08 1.87 -28.47
N ILE A 329 -13.31 1.67 -27.17
CA ILE A 329 -14.52 1.04 -26.65
C ILE A 329 -15.51 2.12 -26.21
N ARG A 330 -16.74 2.09 -26.74
CA ARG A 330 -17.81 3.01 -26.35
C ARG A 330 -18.48 2.55 -25.06
N LEU A 331 -18.82 3.51 -24.20
CA LEU A 331 -19.63 3.25 -23.00
C LEU A 331 -21.11 3.37 -23.33
N HIS A 332 -21.92 2.47 -22.77
CA HIS A 332 -23.35 2.42 -23.06
C HIS A 332 -24.16 3.33 -22.13
N ASN A 333 -24.94 4.25 -22.72
CA ASN A 333 -25.83 5.16 -22.00
C ASN A 333 -27.24 4.60 -21.76
N TRP A 334 -27.53 3.36 -22.20
CA TRP A 334 -28.85 2.72 -22.07
C TRP A 334 -30.00 3.55 -22.69
N GLY A 335 -29.69 4.36 -23.70
CA GLY A 335 -30.68 5.18 -24.41
C GLY A 335 -31.18 6.42 -23.66
N ASP A 336 -30.65 6.70 -22.46
CA ASP A 336 -30.85 7.96 -21.73
C ASP A 336 -29.87 9.06 -22.18
N GLU A 337 -30.10 10.30 -21.75
CA GLU A 337 -29.38 11.49 -22.18
C GLU A 337 -28.82 12.29 -20.98
N LEU A 338 -27.78 13.10 -21.21
CA LEU A 338 -26.99 13.74 -20.14
C LEU A 338 -26.45 12.72 -19.10
N CYS A 339 -25.92 11.60 -19.60
CA CYS A 339 -25.34 10.52 -18.81
C CYS A 339 -23.86 10.73 -18.45
N CYS A 340 -23.50 10.51 -17.18
CA CYS A 340 -22.13 10.44 -16.68
C CYS A 340 -21.96 9.28 -15.69
N LEU A 341 -20.75 8.70 -15.58
CA LEU A 341 -20.37 7.84 -14.46
C LEU A 341 -19.92 8.74 -13.30
N PRO A 342 -20.65 8.82 -12.17
CA PRO A 342 -20.26 9.66 -11.04
C PRO A 342 -18.94 9.23 -10.39
N ARG A 343 -18.28 10.18 -9.74
CA ARG A 343 -17.17 9.94 -8.81
C ARG A 343 -17.53 8.83 -7.82
N GLY A 344 -16.59 7.91 -7.60
CA GLY A 344 -16.79 6.71 -6.78
C GLY A 344 -17.32 5.50 -7.55
N SER A 345 -17.63 5.62 -8.85
CA SER A 345 -18.07 4.47 -9.67
C SER A 345 -17.01 3.37 -9.72
N THR A 346 -17.47 2.12 -9.56
CA THR A 346 -16.69 0.87 -9.62
C THR A 346 -17.17 -0.09 -10.72
N ARG A 347 -18.12 0.37 -11.56
CA ARG A 347 -18.73 -0.41 -12.65
C ARG A 347 -19.02 0.47 -13.86
N ALA A 348 -19.05 -0.15 -15.03
CA ALA A 348 -19.49 0.47 -16.27
C ALA A 348 -20.17 -0.56 -17.20
N THR A 349 -20.91 -0.09 -18.19
CA THR A 349 -21.40 -0.92 -19.29
C THR A 349 -20.70 -0.49 -20.58
N LEU A 350 -20.12 -1.44 -21.30
CA LEU A 350 -19.43 -1.24 -22.56
C LEU A 350 -20.26 -1.81 -23.73
N VAL A 351 -20.12 -1.21 -24.91
CA VAL A 351 -20.76 -1.67 -26.14
C VAL A 351 -19.89 -2.74 -26.81
N ASP A 352 -20.46 -3.93 -27.02
CA ASP A 352 -19.77 -5.14 -27.52
C ASP A 352 -20.20 -5.51 -28.96
N THR A 353 -21.05 -4.70 -29.59
CA THR A 353 -21.37 -4.83 -31.02
C THR A 353 -20.20 -4.33 -31.89
N PRO A 354 -19.78 -5.08 -32.92
CA PRO A 354 -18.84 -4.58 -33.91
C PRO A 354 -19.44 -3.38 -34.66
N PRO A 355 -18.63 -2.39 -35.09
CA PRO A 355 -19.10 -1.27 -35.88
C PRO A 355 -19.73 -1.78 -37.20
N SER A 356 -20.92 -1.29 -37.51
CA SER A 356 -21.70 -1.76 -38.67
C SER A 356 -20.99 -1.43 -39.99
N ALA A 357 -20.52 -2.46 -40.70
CA ALA A 357 -20.21 -2.32 -42.12
C ALA A 357 -21.49 -1.93 -42.89
N PRO A 358 -21.38 -1.16 -44.00
CA PRO A 358 -22.53 -0.85 -44.84
C PRO A 358 -23.18 -2.15 -45.37
N PRO A 359 -24.51 -2.19 -45.55
CA PRO A 359 -25.25 -3.44 -45.77
C PRO A 359 -24.88 -4.09 -47.10
N ALA A 360 -23.97 -5.06 -47.05
CA ALA A 360 -23.68 -5.96 -48.15
C ALA A 360 -24.77 -7.03 -48.23
N THR A 361 -25.69 -6.85 -49.20
CA THR A 361 -26.57 -7.86 -49.81
C THR A 361 -27.35 -8.81 -48.90
N THR A 362 -28.67 -8.76 -49.04
CA THR A 362 -29.62 -9.75 -48.51
C THR A 362 -29.31 -11.17 -49.01
N ASP A 363 -28.68 -11.99 -48.18
CA ASP A 363 -28.75 -13.45 -48.26
C ASP A 363 -29.18 -14.01 -46.91
N VAL A 364 -30.36 -14.63 -46.88
CA VAL A 364 -30.99 -15.15 -45.65
C VAL A 364 -30.63 -16.62 -45.50
N ALA A 365 -29.47 -16.90 -44.92
CA ALA A 365 -29.06 -18.26 -44.54
C ALA A 365 -28.17 -18.27 -43.29
N ALA A 366 -28.51 -19.16 -42.35
CA ALA A 366 -27.86 -19.39 -41.05
C ALA A 366 -27.89 -18.21 -40.05
N ALA A 367 -28.68 -18.39 -38.99
CA ALA A 367 -28.57 -17.59 -37.77
C ALA A 367 -27.33 -18.04 -36.98
N THR A 368 -26.15 -17.58 -37.40
CA THR A 368 -24.92 -17.66 -36.62
C THR A 368 -25.11 -16.87 -35.32
N ALA A 369 -24.54 -17.34 -34.21
CA ALA A 369 -24.60 -16.60 -32.94
C ALA A 369 -23.99 -15.19 -33.12
N PRO A 370 -24.56 -14.15 -32.49
CA PRO A 370 -24.08 -12.78 -32.66
C PRO A 370 -22.62 -12.65 -32.24
N GLN A 371 -21.78 -12.16 -33.16
CA GLN A 371 -20.34 -12.06 -32.97
C GLN A 371 -20.01 -10.86 -32.07
N ARG A 372 -19.52 -11.16 -30.86
CA ARG A 372 -19.01 -10.17 -29.89
C ARG A 372 -17.63 -9.67 -30.32
N ALA A 373 -17.39 -8.36 -30.16
CA ALA A 373 -16.17 -7.70 -30.63
C ALA A 373 -15.10 -7.60 -29.54
N LEU A 374 -15.50 -7.47 -28.28
CA LEU A 374 -14.62 -7.33 -27.13
C LEU A 374 -14.22 -8.70 -26.58
N LYS A 375 -12.91 -8.91 -26.41
CA LYS A 375 -12.31 -10.10 -25.78
C LYS A 375 -11.82 -9.86 -24.34
N LEU A 376 -12.46 -8.95 -23.60
CA LEU A 376 -12.04 -8.58 -22.23
C LEU A 376 -12.36 -9.69 -21.22
N VAL A 377 -11.49 -9.87 -20.23
CA VAL A 377 -11.65 -10.79 -19.10
C VAL A 377 -11.28 -10.12 -17.76
N ALA A 378 -11.66 -10.76 -16.65
CA ALA A 378 -11.20 -10.33 -15.33
C ALA A 378 -9.68 -10.48 -15.23
N GLY A 379 -9.00 -9.44 -14.74
CA GLY A 379 -7.55 -9.29 -14.74
C GLY A 379 -7.03 -8.26 -15.74
N ASP A 380 -7.78 -7.93 -16.78
CA ASP A 380 -7.41 -6.94 -17.80
C ASP A 380 -7.41 -5.50 -17.25
N LEU A 381 -6.68 -4.62 -17.94
CA LEU A 381 -6.61 -3.20 -17.63
C LEU A 381 -7.51 -2.39 -18.60
N LEU A 382 -8.27 -1.44 -18.07
CA LEU A 382 -8.97 -0.42 -18.86
C LEU A 382 -8.46 0.97 -18.48
N ILE A 383 -8.38 1.85 -19.48
CA ILE A 383 -8.28 3.30 -19.25
C ILE A 383 -9.56 3.96 -19.74
N PHE A 384 -10.26 4.64 -18.85
CA PHE A 384 -11.32 5.58 -19.20
C PHE A 384 -10.69 6.95 -19.47
N GLU A 385 -11.06 7.59 -20.58
CA GLU A 385 -10.63 8.96 -20.88
C GLU A 385 -11.74 9.78 -21.54
N GLU A 386 -11.82 11.06 -21.16
CA GLU A 386 -12.53 12.08 -21.93
C GLU A 386 -11.79 12.31 -23.27
N VAL A 387 -12.53 12.24 -24.39
CA VAL A 387 -11.97 12.35 -25.75
C VAL A 387 -12.55 13.54 -26.54
N ARG A 388 -13.52 14.25 -25.97
CA ARG A 388 -14.13 15.48 -26.52
C ARG A 388 -14.45 16.43 -25.38
N GLY A 389 -14.11 17.71 -25.52
CA GLY A 389 -14.50 18.73 -24.55
C GLY A 389 -16.03 18.80 -24.36
N PRO A 390 -16.58 18.60 -23.15
CA PRO A 390 -18.02 18.51 -22.93
C PRO A 390 -18.83 19.75 -23.37
N GLN A 391 -18.19 20.91 -23.44
CA GLN A 391 -18.83 22.17 -23.83
C GLN A 391 -18.77 22.43 -25.34
N THR A 392 -17.80 21.87 -26.06
CA THR A 392 -17.49 22.22 -27.47
C THR A 392 -17.61 21.04 -28.44
N GLY A 393 -17.54 19.80 -27.95
CA GLY A 393 -17.51 18.58 -28.76
C GLY A 393 -16.20 18.35 -29.54
N ASN A 394 -15.25 19.27 -29.40
CA ASN A 394 -13.94 19.25 -30.06
C ASN A 394 -12.94 18.38 -29.26
N PRO A 395 -12.24 17.43 -29.90
CA PRO A 395 -11.21 16.62 -29.23
C PRO A 395 -10.05 17.42 -28.64
N ALA A 396 -9.73 18.60 -29.18
CA ALA A 396 -8.65 19.44 -28.66
C ALA A 396 -8.98 20.10 -27.31
N ASP A 397 -10.27 20.16 -26.94
CA ASP A 397 -10.74 20.79 -25.69
C ASP A 397 -11.07 19.74 -24.60
N ALA A 398 -10.72 18.46 -24.81
CA ALA A 398 -10.94 17.39 -23.84
C ALA A 398 -9.97 17.51 -22.65
N ASP A 399 -10.47 17.38 -21.42
CA ASP A 399 -9.66 17.53 -20.21
C ASP A 399 -8.69 16.33 -20.03
N PRO A 400 -7.36 16.53 -20.13
CA PRO A 400 -6.40 15.45 -19.99
C PRO A 400 -6.30 14.91 -18.55
N THR A 401 -6.90 15.58 -17.56
CA THR A 401 -7.02 15.12 -16.18
C THR A 401 -8.20 14.16 -15.97
N HIS A 402 -9.22 14.20 -16.82
CA HIS A 402 -10.33 13.23 -16.86
C HIS A 402 -9.89 11.91 -17.54
N ARG A 403 -8.83 11.30 -16.99
CA ARG A 403 -8.30 10.01 -17.42
C ARG A 403 -8.00 9.16 -16.19
N HIS A 404 -8.45 7.91 -16.19
CA HIS A 404 -8.30 7.01 -15.06
C HIS A 404 -8.12 5.56 -15.50
N ALA A 405 -7.17 4.85 -14.89
CA ALA A 405 -6.89 3.45 -15.14
C ALA A 405 -7.52 2.57 -14.05
N VAL A 406 -8.12 1.45 -14.45
CA VAL A 406 -8.75 0.47 -13.56
C VAL A 406 -8.33 -0.95 -13.95
N ARG A 407 -8.35 -1.88 -13.00
CA ARG A 407 -8.22 -3.30 -13.28
C ARG A 407 -9.54 -4.05 -13.12
N LEU A 408 -9.93 -4.82 -14.13
CA LEU A 408 -11.19 -5.56 -14.14
C LEU A 408 -11.17 -6.70 -13.11
N THR A 409 -12.19 -6.75 -12.26
CA THR A 409 -12.42 -7.81 -11.27
C THR A 409 -13.55 -8.76 -11.67
N ASP A 410 -14.52 -8.28 -12.46
CA ASP A 410 -15.64 -9.06 -12.99
C ASP A 410 -16.03 -8.53 -14.38
N VAL A 411 -16.41 -9.45 -15.27
CA VAL A 411 -16.78 -9.17 -16.67
C VAL A 411 -17.93 -10.09 -17.05
N ARG A 412 -19.09 -9.51 -17.36
CA ARG A 412 -20.33 -10.23 -17.66
C ARG A 412 -20.90 -9.80 -19.01
N THR A 413 -21.37 -10.77 -19.78
CA THR A 413 -22.06 -10.50 -21.05
C THR A 413 -23.54 -10.25 -20.80
N SER A 414 -24.06 -9.15 -21.32
CA SER A 414 -25.50 -8.84 -21.32
C SER A 414 -25.95 -8.33 -22.69
N VAL A 415 -27.22 -7.97 -22.81
CA VAL A 415 -27.88 -7.46 -24.01
C VAL A 415 -28.91 -6.42 -23.56
N ASP A 416 -29.02 -5.27 -24.24
CA ASP A 416 -30.10 -4.32 -23.95
C ASP A 416 -31.45 -4.92 -24.43
N PRO A 417 -32.45 -5.10 -23.56
CA PRO A 417 -33.73 -5.68 -23.94
C PRO A 417 -34.61 -4.73 -24.79
N LEU A 418 -34.27 -3.44 -24.91
CA LEU A 418 -35.00 -2.44 -25.70
C LEU A 418 -34.66 -2.53 -27.20
N ASP A 419 -33.38 -2.69 -27.56
CA ASP A 419 -32.90 -2.63 -28.95
C ASP A 419 -32.04 -3.83 -29.39
N GLY A 420 -31.68 -4.74 -28.47
CA GLY A 420 -30.87 -5.92 -28.76
C GLY A 420 -29.36 -5.67 -28.84
N THR A 421 -28.88 -4.47 -28.47
CA THR A 421 -27.44 -4.15 -28.44
C THR A 421 -26.69 -5.13 -27.54
N LEU A 422 -25.59 -5.71 -28.04
CA LEU A 422 -24.70 -6.55 -27.24
C LEU A 422 -23.89 -5.69 -26.27
N LEU A 423 -23.94 -6.04 -24.99
CA LEU A 423 -23.30 -5.29 -23.91
C LEU A 423 -22.30 -6.16 -23.13
N LEU A 424 -21.36 -5.47 -22.49
CA LEU A 424 -20.44 -6.05 -21.53
C LEU A 424 -20.47 -5.22 -20.24
N GLU A 425 -20.97 -5.81 -19.16
CA GLU A 425 -20.94 -5.22 -17.82
C GLU A 425 -19.57 -5.53 -17.18
N VAL A 426 -18.86 -4.49 -16.77
CA VAL A 426 -17.53 -4.59 -16.17
C VAL A 426 -17.50 -3.97 -14.78
N ALA A 427 -16.73 -4.58 -13.87
CA ALA A 427 -16.50 -4.08 -12.51
C ALA A 427 -15.00 -4.08 -12.18
N TRP A 428 -14.61 -3.20 -11.25
CA TRP A 428 -13.24 -3.09 -10.74
C TRP A 428 -13.22 -2.87 -9.21
N ASP A 429 -12.02 -2.92 -8.62
CA ASP A 429 -11.83 -2.79 -7.17
C ASP A 429 -12.25 -1.39 -6.64
N PRO A 430 -12.83 -1.27 -5.44
CA PRO A 430 -13.16 0.02 -4.84
C PRO A 430 -11.98 1.00 -4.69
N CYS A 431 -10.73 0.53 -4.64
CA CYS A 431 -9.58 1.42 -4.61
C CYS A 431 -9.25 2.04 -5.99
N ASP A 432 -9.76 1.44 -7.06
CA ASP A 432 -9.69 1.95 -8.44
C ASP A 432 -10.94 2.78 -8.81
N ALA A 433 -11.80 3.13 -7.85
CA ALA A 433 -13.02 3.91 -8.10
C ALA A 433 -12.73 5.29 -8.76
N LEU A 434 -13.61 5.74 -9.67
CA LEU A 434 -13.37 6.97 -10.44
C LEU A 434 -13.20 8.20 -9.52
N PRO A 435 -12.14 9.03 -9.68
CA PRO A 435 -11.92 10.19 -8.82
C PRO A 435 -12.72 11.44 -9.22
N PHE A 436 -13.39 11.42 -10.38
CA PHE A 436 -14.19 12.51 -10.96
C PHE A 436 -15.43 11.93 -11.68
N ASP A 437 -16.36 12.80 -12.09
CA ASP A 437 -17.52 12.42 -12.90
C ASP A 437 -17.10 12.29 -14.38
N LEU A 438 -17.23 11.09 -14.98
CA LEU A 438 -16.87 10.84 -16.37
C LEU A 438 -18.11 10.90 -17.27
N CYS A 439 -18.29 11.98 -18.02
CA CYS A 439 -19.47 12.16 -18.87
C CYS A 439 -19.40 11.41 -20.20
N LEU A 440 -20.49 10.73 -20.54
CA LEU A 440 -20.61 9.87 -21.74
C LEU A 440 -21.37 10.58 -22.86
N SER A 441 -22.38 11.35 -22.47
CA SER A 441 -23.21 12.17 -23.37
C SER A 441 -23.54 13.49 -22.72
N VAL A 442 -23.48 14.59 -23.47
CA VAL A 442 -23.77 15.95 -22.99
C VAL A 442 -24.54 16.73 -24.04
N ARG A 443 -25.11 17.88 -23.67
CA ARG A 443 -25.73 18.82 -24.60
C ARG A 443 -24.91 20.11 -24.65
N THR A 444 -24.55 20.58 -25.84
CA THR A 444 -23.79 21.84 -25.96
C THR A 444 -24.61 23.03 -25.44
N PRO A 445 -23.95 24.10 -24.97
CA PRO A 445 -24.64 25.33 -24.62
C PRO A 445 -25.32 25.99 -25.83
N SER A 446 -26.21 26.94 -25.54
CA SER A 446 -26.87 27.80 -26.53
C SER A 446 -25.82 28.54 -27.40
N PRO A 447 -26.01 28.69 -28.72
CA PRO A 447 -27.28 28.49 -29.46
C PRO A 447 -27.52 27.07 -29.98
N ASP A 448 -26.47 26.27 -30.19
CA ASP A 448 -26.58 25.04 -30.99
C ASP A 448 -27.37 23.93 -30.28
N CYS A 449 -27.30 23.86 -28.95
CA CYS A 449 -28.05 22.92 -28.10
C CYS A 449 -27.96 21.44 -28.56
N ALA A 450 -26.87 21.06 -29.22
CA ALA A 450 -26.70 19.80 -29.91
C ALA A 450 -26.33 18.68 -28.94
N TRP A 451 -26.82 17.47 -29.21
CA TRP A 451 -26.44 16.27 -28.47
C TRP A 451 -25.07 15.77 -28.91
N LEU A 452 -24.19 15.59 -27.92
CA LEU A 452 -22.89 14.95 -28.08
C LEU A 452 -22.93 13.60 -27.38
N HIS A 453 -22.56 12.56 -28.11
CA HIS A 453 -22.34 11.20 -27.59
C HIS A 453 -20.86 10.84 -27.75
N ASP A 454 -20.43 9.73 -27.13
CA ASP A 454 -19.04 9.29 -27.12
C ASP A 454 -18.07 10.40 -26.66
N VAL A 455 -18.48 11.14 -25.63
CA VAL A 455 -17.68 12.21 -24.98
C VAL A 455 -16.47 11.61 -24.27
N SER A 456 -16.66 10.45 -23.66
CA SER A 456 -15.61 9.63 -23.05
C SER A 456 -15.60 8.23 -23.66
N LEU A 457 -14.43 7.62 -23.74
CA LEU A 457 -14.21 6.26 -24.24
C LEU A 457 -13.39 5.44 -23.24
N ALA A 458 -13.45 4.12 -23.38
CA ALA A 458 -12.55 3.19 -22.72
C ALA A 458 -11.52 2.63 -23.72
N ARG A 459 -10.30 2.35 -23.25
CA ARG A 459 -9.21 1.71 -23.99
C ARG A 459 -8.87 0.39 -23.30
N GLY A 460 -8.86 -0.72 -24.05
CA GLY A 460 -8.58 -2.07 -23.51
C GLY A 460 -7.19 -2.62 -23.82
N ASN A 461 -6.53 -2.14 -24.87
CA ASN A 461 -5.16 -2.54 -25.22
C ASN A 461 -4.13 -1.84 -24.31
N VAL A 462 -4.23 -2.03 -22.98
CA VAL A 462 -3.42 -1.33 -21.97
C VAL A 462 -2.31 -2.21 -21.44
N LEU A 463 -1.06 -1.85 -21.74
CA LEU A 463 0.15 -2.41 -21.16
C LEU A 463 0.57 -1.64 -19.90
N LEU A 464 0.96 -2.36 -18.84
CA LEU A 464 1.80 -1.80 -17.79
C LEU A 464 3.26 -1.86 -18.26
N VAL A 465 3.96 -0.75 -18.19
CA VAL A 465 5.41 -0.65 -18.49
C VAL A 465 6.13 0.03 -17.35
N ASP A 466 7.45 -0.17 -17.23
CA ASP A 466 8.29 0.59 -16.33
C ASP A 466 9.60 1.04 -16.98
N HIS A 467 10.19 2.10 -16.41
CA HIS A 467 11.35 2.77 -16.95
C HIS A 467 12.63 1.96 -16.71
N GLY A 468 13.49 1.96 -17.73
CA GLY A 468 14.81 1.35 -17.73
C GLY A 468 14.91 0.27 -18.81
N GLU A 469 16.09 0.12 -19.39
CA GLU A 469 16.38 -0.82 -20.48
C GLU A 469 17.36 -1.90 -20.01
N HIS A 470 17.15 -3.14 -20.41
CA HIS A 470 18.17 -4.18 -20.30
C HIS A 470 19.29 -3.87 -21.28
N VAL A 471 20.35 -3.24 -20.77
CA VAL A 471 21.50 -2.83 -21.58
C VAL A 471 22.32 -4.05 -21.93
N ARG A 472 22.84 -4.05 -23.17
CA ARG A 472 23.81 -5.06 -23.59
C ARG A 472 25.18 -4.67 -23.06
N GLY A 473 25.55 -5.25 -21.92
CA GLY A 473 26.95 -5.28 -21.51
C GLY A 473 27.82 -5.96 -22.58
N GLN A 474 29.13 -5.81 -22.49
CA GLN A 474 30.06 -6.57 -23.30
C GLN A 474 30.88 -7.47 -22.39
N CYS A 475 31.09 -8.74 -22.78
CA CYS A 475 32.10 -9.55 -22.13
C CYS A 475 33.47 -8.87 -22.23
N VAL A 476 33.96 -8.35 -21.10
CA VAL A 476 35.29 -7.74 -20.97
C VAL A 476 36.26 -8.64 -20.20
N SER A 477 35.90 -9.91 -19.97
CA SER A 477 36.74 -10.89 -19.26
C SER A 477 38.00 -11.26 -20.05
N SER A 478 39.01 -10.40 -19.94
CA SER A 478 40.35 -10.60 -20.50
C SER A 478 40.98 -11.90 -19.98
N ALA A 479 40.63 -12.35 -18.79
CA ALA A 479 41.08 -13.61 -18.22
C ALA A 479 40.71 -14.86 -19.06
N ILE A 480 39.65 -14.81 -19.88
CA ILE A 480 39.28 -15.90 -20.81
C ILE A 480 40.03 -15.80 -22.14
N CYS A 481 40.21 -14.59 -22.67
CA CYS A 481 40.76 -14.37 -24.01
C CYS A 481 42.28 -14.17 -24.06
N MET A 482 42.84 -13.50 -23.06
CA MET A 482 44.26 -13.20 -22.88
C MET A 482 44.60 -13.29 -21.37
N PRO A 483 44.56 -14.50 -20.77
CA PRO A 483 44.83 -14.69 -19.35
C PRO A 483 46.14 -14.04 -18.91
N THR A 484 46.02 -13.05 -18.02
CA THR A 484 47.15 -12.35 -17.39
C THR A 484 47.76 -13.13 -16.23
N GLY A 485 47.08 -14.21 -15.79
CA GLY A 485 47.49 -15.15 -14.75
C GLY A 485 47.19 -16.60 -15.17
N GLY A 486 47.64 -17.57 -14.38
CA GLY A 486 47.46 -19.01 -14.66
C GLY A 486 46.49 -19.71 -13.69
N ASP A 487 46.55 -21.04 -13.61
CA ASP A 487 45.79 -21.81 -12.59
C ASP A 487 46.11 -21.38 -11.15
N GLY A 488 47.24 -20.70 -10.92
CA GLY A 488 47.60 -20.10 -9.63
C GLY A 488 46.65 -18.98 -9.20
N ASP A 489 46.14 -18.23 -10.17
CA ASP A 489 45.26 -17.07 -10.02
C ASP A 489 43.79 -17.43 -10.29
N TYR A 490 43.53 -18.39 -11.17
CA TYR A 490 42.19 -18.90 -11.50
C TYR A 490 42.20 -20.44 -11.53
N PRO A 491 41.99 -21.12 -10.39
CA PRO A 491 42.11 -22.57 -10.28
C PRO A 491 41.21 -23.34 -11.26
N GLY A 492 41.80 -24.19 -12.10
CA GLY A 492 41.06 -25.04 -13.04
C GLY A 492 40.71 -24.36 -14.37
N LEU A 493 41.01 -23.06 -14.53
CA LEU A 493 40.77 -22.33 -15.78
C LEU A 493 41.48 -22.98 -16.97
N ALA A 494 42.71 -23.47 -16.80
CA ALA A 494 43.44 -24.11 -17.90
C ALA A 494 42.75 -25.41 -18.38
N ALA A 495 42.16 -26.18 -17.47
CA ALA A 495 41.41 -27.39 -17.79
C ALA A 495 40.06 -27.06 -18.46
N ALA A 496 39.36 -26.02 -17.98
CA ALA A 496 38.10 -25.57 -18.56
C ALA A 496 38.28 -25.00 -19.98
N LEU A 497 39.33 -24.21 -20.22
CA LEU A 497 39.68 -23.70 -21.55
C LEU A 497 40.17 -24.81 -22.50
N ALA A 498 40.84 -25.85 -21.98
CA ALA A 498 41.18 -27.02 -22.79
C ALA A 498 39.94 -27.86 -23.19
N ALA A 499 38.90 -27.88 -22.35
CA ALA A 499 37.61 -28.51 -22.66
C ALA A 499 36.76 -27.65 -23.61
N MET A 500 36.93 -26.32 -23.62
CA MET A 500 36.22 -25.37 -24.49
C MET A 500 37.18 -24.46 -25.27
N PRO A 501 37.79 -24.94 -26.37
CA PRO A 501 38.72 -24.14 -27.17
C PRO A 501 38.12 -22.86 -27.78
N ASP A 502 36.79 -22.77 -27.87
CA ASP A 502 36.02 -21.64 -28.39
C ASP A 502 35.50 -20.68 -27.30
N ALA A 503 35.86 -20.89 -26.02
CA ALA A 503 35.36 -20.11 -24.88
C ALA A 503 35.55 -18.59 -25.03
N CYS A 504 36.72 -18.13 -25.49
CA CYS A 504 36.94 -16.70 -25.75
C CYS A 504 35.98 -16.14 -26.81
N THR A 505 35.76 -16.86 -27.91
CA THR A 505 34.84 -16.45 -28.97
C THR A 505 33.39 -16.41 -28.45
N ARG A 506 32.98 -17.41 -27.65
CA ARG A 506 31.65 -17.40 -27.01
C ARG A 506 31.48 -16.21 -26.08
N CYS A 507 32.45 -15.95 -25.21
CA CYS A 507 32.39 -14.83 -24.29
C CYS A 507 32.26 -13.52 -25.06
N GLY A 508 33.09 -13.28 -26.08
CA GLY A 508 33.00 -12.09 -26.93
C GLY A 508 31.69 -11.92 -27.72
N THR A 509 30.78 -12.90 -27.71
CA THR A 509 29.41 -12.77 -28.25
C THR A 509 28.34 -12.53 -27.18
N LEU A 510 28.68 -12.57 -25.89
CA LEU A 510 27.75 -12.25 -24.80
C LEU A 510 27.45 -10.75 -24.76
N ALA A 511 26.16 -10.46 -24.72
CA ALA A 511 25.58 -9.14 -24.49
C ALA A 511 25.42 -8.84 -22.97
N GLU A 512 26.27 -9.44 -22.15
CA GLU A 512 26.25 -9.37 -20.69
C GLU A 512 27.65 -9.04 -20.19
N ASP A 513 27.74 -8.32 -19.08
CA ASP A 513 29.00 -8.15 -18.36
C ASP A 513 29.41 -9.50 -17.73
N CYS A 514 30.71 -9.77 -17.60
CA CYS A 514 31.20 -11.05 -17.09
C CYS A 514 32.62 -10.98 -16.52
N TRP A 515 32.89 -11.86 -15.56
CA TRP A 515 34.17 -11.92 -14.85
C TRP A 515 34.47 -13.33 -14.33
N LEU A 516 35.70 -13.53 -13.85
CA LEU A 516 36.14 -14.74 -13.16
C LEU A 516 36.52 -14.38 -11.72
N VAL A 517 36.21 -15.24 -10.76
CA VAL A 517 36.59 -15.06 -9.36
C VAL A 517 38.07 -15.41 -9.16
N PRO A 518 38.95 -14.46 -8.78
CA PRO A 518 40.36 -14.76 -8.53
C PRO A 518 40.57 -15.57 -7.24
N GLY A 519 41.61 -16.40 -7.24
CA GLY A 519 42.09 -17.16 -6.10
C GLY A 519 43.36 -16.56 -5.47
N GLY A 520 43.46 -16.61 -4.15
CA GLY A 520 44.68 -16.28 -3.41
C GLY A 520 45.41 -17.54 -2.98
N THR A 521 46.68 -17.72 -3.34
CA THR A 521 47.46 -18.89 -2.90
C THR A 521 47.84 -18.76 -1.41
N GLN A 522 47.34 -19.68 -0.59
CA GLN A 522 47.68 -19.81 0.83
C GLN A 522 48.49 -21.10 1.08
N TYR A 523 49.64 -20.95 1.72
CA TYR A 523 50.50 -22.06 2.12
C TYR A 523 50.23 -22.46 3.57
N GLY A 524 49.73 -23.68 3.78
CA GLY A 524 49.55 -24.28 5.10
C GLY A 524 50.88 -24.72 5.70
N CYS A 525 51.32 -24.04 6.76
CA CYS A 525 52.53 -24.40 7.49
C CYS A 525 52.33 -25.67 8.34
N CYS A 526 52.77 -26.82 7.85
CA CYS A 526 53.10 -27.95 8.72
C CYS A 526 54.42 -27.68 9.45
N ARG A 527 54.47 -27.86 10.76
CA ARG A 527 55.65 -27.60 11.63
C ARG A 527 56.80 -28.62 11.48
N CYS A 528 56.81 -29.42 10.41
CA CYS A 528 57.73 -30.54 10.23
C CYS A 528 58.67 -30.26 9.06
N ASP A 529 59.98 -30.33 9.26
CA ASP A 529 60.95 -30.27 8.16
C ASP A 529 60.66 -31.38 7.13
N GLY A 530 60.55 -31.00 5.86
CA GLY A 530 60.30 -31.91 4.74
C GLY A 530 58.83 -32.24 4.45
N ALA A 531 57.86 -31.67 5.17
CA ALA A 531 56.44 -31.78 4.80
C ALA A 531 56.11 -30.89 3.58
N VAL A 532 55.34 -31.43 2.62
CA VAL A 532 54.76 -30.62 1.54
C VAL A 532 53.73 -29.68 2.16
N PRO A 533 53.81 -28.35 1.94
CA PRO A 533 52.80 -27.42 2.44
C PRO A 533 51.45 -27.70 1.77
N ASP A 534 50.37 -27.71 2.55
CA ASP A 534 48.99 -27.78 2.01
C ASP A 534 48.72 -26.47 1.25
N VAL A 535 48.59 -26.53 -0.07
CA VAL A 535 48.36 -25.33 -0.90
C VAL A 535 46.87 -25.18 -1.15
N ARG A 536 46.25 -24.23 -0.46
CA ARG A 536 44.85 -23.85 -0.69
C ARG A 536 44.78 -22.62 -1.58
N ARG A 537 43.75 -22.54 -2.41
CA ARG A 537 43.45 -21.36 -3.25
C ARG A 537 42.03 -20.88 -2.98
N PRO A 538 41.71 -20.37 -1.78
CA PRO A 538 40.44 -19.70 -1.52
C PRO A 538 40.25 -18.49 -2.44
N PRO A 539 39.01 -18.04 -2.69
CA PRO A 539 38.75 -16.81 -3.41
C PRO A 539 39.41 -15.62 -2.70
N SER A 540 40.07 -14.73 -3.45
CA SER A 540 40.76 -13.56 -2.92
C SER A 540 39.92 -12.29 -2.99
N ASP A 541 39.18 -12.11 -4.08
CA ASP A 541 38.10 -11.13 -4.20
C ASP A 541 36.88 -11.82 -4.78
N THR A 542 35.72 -11.61 -4.16
CA THR A 542 34.42 -12.11 -4.65
C THR A 542 33.52 -10.97 -5.09
N GLY A 543 33.91 -9.72 -4.87
CA GLY A 543 33.17 -8.55 -5.32
C GLY A 543 33.27 -8.37 -6.82
N HIS A 544 32.32 -7.61 -7.37
CA HIS A 544 32.36 -7.13 -8.75
C HIS A 544 31.67 -5.78 -8.84
N VAL A 545 32.12 -4.91 -9.76
CA VAL A 545 31.53 -3.59 -9.97
C VAL A 545 30.95 -3.55 -11.38
N LEU A 546 29.65 -3.31 -11.49
CA LEU A 546 29.00 -3.22 -12.80
C LEU A 546 29.47 -1.97 -13.55
N PRO A 547 29.75 -2.06 -14.86
CA PRO A 547 30.15 -0.92 -15.67
C PRO A 547 29.00 0.07 -15.92
N ASP A 548 27.76 -0.42 -15.97
CA ASP A 548 26.61 0.37 -16.40
C ASP A 548 25.82 0.96 -15.22
N THR A 549 25.62 2.27 -15.23
CA THR A 549 24.90 3.03 -14.20
C THR A 549 24.00 4.12 -14.82
N PRO A 550 22.92 4.56 -14.15
CA PRO A 550 22.39 4.09 -12.87
C PRO A 550 21.59 2.79 -13.01
N LEU A 551 21.90 1.79 -12.18
CA LEU A 551 21.17 0.53 -12.11
C LEU A 551 19.68 0.77 -11.76
N THR A 552 18.77 0.11 -12.47
CA THR A 552 17.32 0.15 -12.22
C THR A 552 16.97 -0.58 -10.92
N TRP A 553 16.17 0.08 -10.07
CA TRP A 553 15.55 -0.54 -8.90
C TRP A 553 14.03 -0.54 -9.09
N ALA A 554 13.39 -1.69 -8.91
CA ALA A 554 11.95 -1.83 -9.08
C ALA A 554 11.34 -2.69 -7.98
N GLU A 555 10.16 -2.30 -7.50
CA GLU A 555 9.36 -3.09 -6.56
C GLU A 555 8.72 -4.29 -7.30
N PRO A 556 8.78 -5.53 -6.76
CA PRO A 556 8.08 -6.67 -7.33
C PRO A 556 6.58 -6.41 -7.50
N LEU A 557 5.95 -6.99 -8.53
CA LEU A 557 4.52 -6.84 -8.74
C LEU A 557 3.72 -7.70 -7.75
N PRO A 558 2.77 -7.13 -6.99
CA PRO A 558 1.81 -7.92 -6.23
C PRO A 558 0.82 -8.63 -7.18
N PRO A 559 0.58 -9.94 -7.02
CA PRO A 559 -0.28 -10.71 -7.92
C PRO A 559 -1.75 -10.27 -7.82
N HIS A 560 -2.44 -10.23 -8.97
CA HIS A 560 -3.86 -9.85 -9.09
C HIS A 560 -4.22 -8.48 -8.49
N ALA A 561 -3.24 -7.62 -8.23
CA ALA A 561 -3.47 -6.35 -7.56
C ALA A 561 -4.17 -5.31 -8.47
N PRO A 562 -5.05 -4.46 -7.91
CA PRO A 562 -5.69 -3.35 -8.62
C PRO A 562 -4.71 -2.20 -8.92
N VAL A 563 -5.07 -1.31 -9.85
CA VAL A 563 -4.20 -0.22 -10.35
C VAL A 563 -3.67 0.66 -9.22
N CYS A 564 -4.50 0.97 -8.23
CA CYS A 564 -4.12 1.77 -7.05
C CYS A 564 -2.89 1.16 -6.33
N ARG A 565 -2.79 -0.17 -6.27
CA ARG A 565 -1.67 -0.90 -5.65
C ARG A 565 -0.50 -1.09 -6.60
N LEU A 566 -0.73 -1.17 -7.91
CA LEU A 566 0.32 -1.19 -8.93
C LEU A 566 1.09 0.15 -8.99
N LEU A 567 0.44 1.27 -8.65
CA LEU A 567 1.04 2.60 -8.58
C LEU A 567 1.52 3.02 -7.18
N ALA A 568 0.86 2.60 -6.10
CA ALA A 568 1.23 2.94 -4.72
C ALA A 568 2.47 2.15 -4.24
N ARG A 569 3.64 2.59 -4.71
CA ARG A 569 4.92 1.91 -4.52
C ARG A 569 5.70 2.37 -3.30
N ASP A 570 6.47 1.44 -2.73
CA ASP A 570 7.43 1.69 -1.65
C ASP A 570 8.87 1.47 -2.14
N PRO A 571 9.68 2.54 -2.32
CA PRO A 571 11.08 2.42 -2.71
C PRO A 571 11.91 1.50 -1.78
N ARG A 572 11.51 1.27 -0.52
CA ARG A 572 12.20 0.35 0.40
C ARG A 572 11.90 -1.13 0.13
N GLN A 573 10.94 -1.43 -0.74
CA GLN A 573 10.64 -2.77 -1.26
C GLN A 573 11.22 -3.00 -2.65
N ALA A 574 11.83 -1.98 -3.27
CA ALA A 574 12.53 -2.14 -4.54
C ALA A 574 13.72 -3.09 -4.44
N LEU A 575 13.93 -3.89 -5.49
CA LEU A 575 15.07 -4.77 -5.69
C LEU A 575 15.84 -4.36 -6.95
N PRO A 576 17.17 -4.56 -6.97
CA PRO A 576 17.98 -4.25 -8.15
C PRO A 576 17.56 -5.16 -9.31
N GLN A 577 17.31 -4.57 -10.47
CA GLN A 577 16.95 -5.29 -11.69
C GLN A 577 18.23 -5.78 -12.39
N LEU A 578 18.72 -6.92 -11.92
CA LEU A 578 19.95 -7.57 -12.37
C LEU A 578 19.73 -9.08 -12.41
N THR A 579 20.00 -9.71 -13.56
CA THR A 579 20.04 -11.18 -13.65
C THR A 579 21.48 -11.63 -13.60
N VAL A 580 21.84 -12.46 -12.62
CA VAL A 580 23.22 -12.97 -12.42
C VAL A 580 23.22 -14.49 -12.49
N TYR A 581 24.14 -15.06 -13.26
CA TYR A 581 24.47 -16.48 -13.25
C TYR A 581 25.94 -16.67 -12.88
N GLY A 582 26.25 -17.69 -12.07
CA GLY A 582 27.62 -17.90 -11.59
C GLY A 582 27.90 -19.31 -11.09
N GLY A 583 29.06 -19.86 -11.50
CA GLY A 583 29.49 -21.22 -11.22
C GLY A 583 30.59 -21.68 -12.18
N ALA A 584 30.66 -22.98 -12.49
CA ALA A 584 31.66 -23.52 -13.41
C ALA A 584 31.54 -22.91 -14.83
N LEU A 585 32.69 -22.68 -15.48
CA LEU A 585 32.77 -21.98 -16.77
C LEU A 585 31.90 -22.65 -17.86
N ASP A 586 31.92 -23.97 -17.97
CA ASP A 586 31.19 -24.76 -18.97
C ASP A 586 29.68 -24.81 -18.74
N GLU A 587 29.27 -24.63 -17.50
CA GLU A 587 27.87 -24.59 -17.05
C GLU A 587 27.21 -23.21 -17.26
N VAL A 588 28.00 -22.13 -17.23
CA VAL A 588 27.52 -20.73 -17.31
C VAL A 588 27.81 -20.06 -18.66
N LEU A 589 28.90 -20.42 -19.35
CA LEU A 589 29.28 -19.93 -20.68
C LEU A 589 28.54 -20.67 -21.82
N VAL A 590 27.21 -20.73 -21.70
CA VAL A 590 26.31 -21.31 -22.69
C VAL A 590 25.69 -20.24 -23.59
N ALA A 591 25.29 -20.64 -24.80
CA ALA A 591 24.52 -19.77 -25.70
C ALA A 591 23.10 -19.59 -25.17
N GLY A 592 22.65 -18.34 -25.02
CA GLY A 592 21.34 -18.01 -24.43
C GLY A 592 21.39 -17.94 -22.90
N THR A 593 20.26 -18.26 -22.26
CA THR A 593 20.08 -18.24 -20.80
C THR A 593 20.66 -19.50 -20.16
N PRO A 594 21.54 -19.39 -19.14
CA PRO A 594 22.02 -20.55 -18.38
C PRO A 594 20.93 -21.29 -17.61
N ASP A 595 21.25 -22.50 -17.14
CA ASP A 595 20.35 -23.28 -16.29
C ASP A 595 20.00 -22.50 -15.00
N PRO A 596 18.71 -22.34 -14.65
CA PRO A 596 18.27 -21.64 -13.43
C PRO A 596 18.94 -22.12 -12.13
N ARG A 597 19.48 -23.34 -12.07
CA ARG A 597 20.25 -23.81 -10.90
C ARG A 597 21.48 -22.95 -10.60
N TRP A 598 22.06 -22.30 -11.61
CA TRP A 598 23.22 -21.40 -11.48
C TRP A 598 22.82 -19.93 -11.32
N GLN A 599 21.52 -19.62 -11.25
CA GLN A 599 21.04 -18.27 -11.01
C GLN A 599 21.36 -17.84 -9.57
N TRP A 600 21.83 -16.61 -9.41
CA TRP A 600 21.95 -15.93 -8.13
C TRP A 600 20.82 -14.93 -7.99
N LEU A 601 20.16 -14.89 -6.82
CA LEU A 601 19.01 -14.03 -6.58
C LEU A 601 19.40 -12.77 -5.80
N PRO A 602 18.95 -11.58 -6.23
CA PRO A 602 19.19 -10.34 -5.50
C PRO A 602 18.41 -10.33 -4.17
N ARG A 603 19.10 -9.97 -3.09
CA ARG A 603 18.53 -9.74 -1.76
C ARG A 603 18.91 -8.35 -1.25
N GLN A 604 18.13 -7.83 -0.31
CA GLN A 604 18.44 -6.58 0.40
C GLN A 604 19.58 -6.78 1.41
N ASP A 605 19.64 -7.95 2.03
CA ASP A 605 20.72 -8.40 2.90
C ASP A 605 20.85 -9.93 2.88
N LEU A 606 21.89 -10.48 3.54
CA LEU A 606 22.15 -11.93 3.60
C LEU A 606 21.89 -12.53 5.00
N LEU A 607 21.31 -11.81 5.96
CA LEU A 607 21.14 -12.28 7.35
C LEU A 607 20.25 -13.53 7.45
N ALA A 608 19.31 -13.67 6.52
CA ALA A 608 18.39 -14.81 6.42
C ALA A 608 18.81 -15.84 5.36
N SER A 609 20.00 -15.70 4.75
CA SER A 609 20.50 -16.63 3.73
C SER A 609 21.24 -17.81 4.38
N GLY A 610 20.90 -19.02 3.98
CA GLY A 610 21.68 -20.22 4.34
C GLY A 610 23.04 -20.26 3.64
N PRO A 611 23.95 -21.15 4.08
CA PRO A 611 25.32 -21.24 3.54
C PRO A 611 25.38 -21.70 2.08
N ASP A 612 24.34 -22.39 1.58
CA ASP A 612 24.23 -22.86 0.19
C ASP A 612 23.36 -21.93 -0.69
N ASP A 613 22.75 -20.89 -0.12
CA ASP A 613 21.85 -20.00 -0.86
C ASP A 613 22.65 -19.11 -1.82
N ARG A 614 22.42 -19.25 -3.13
CA ARG A 614 22.95 -18.36 -4.18
C ARG A 614 22.29 -16.98 -4.12
N HIS A 615 22.62 -16.20 -3.10
CA HIS A 615 22.14 -14.84 -2.87
C HIS A 615 23.27 -13.83 -2.97
N PHE A 616 22.96 -12.65 -3.53
CA PHE A 616 23.88 -11.52 -3.57
C PHE A 616 23.16 -10.23 -3.18
N VAL A 617 23.93 -9.21 -2.81
CA VAL A 617 23.44 -7.88 -2.47
C VAL A 617 24.17 -6.87 -3.34
N VAL A 618 23.44 -5.91 -3.91
CA VAL A 618 24.04 -4.73 -4.55
C VAL A 618 24.21 -3.64 -3.50
N GLU A 619 25.37 -2.99 -3.45
CA GLU A 619 25.63 -1.77 -2.69
C GLU A 619 25.99 -0.65 -3.67
N ILE A 620 25.28 0.48 -3.62
CA ILE A 620 25.60 1.65 -4.46
C ILE A 620 26.55 2.55 -3.67
N ASP A 621 27.64 2.99 -4.30
CA ASP A 621 28.59 3.93 -3.69
C ASP A 621 28.20 5.40 -3.89
N ASP A 622 29.12 6.31 -3.54
CA ASP A 622 28.90 7.76 -3.61
C ASP A 622 28.97 8.30 -5.05
N ASP A 623 29.60 7.57 -5.98
CA ASP A 623 29.70 7.90 -7.41
C ASP A 623 28.56 7.25 -8.24
N GLY A 624 27.76 6.38 -7.61
CA GLY A 624 26.63 5.67 -8.23
C GLY A 624 26.98 4.30 -8.80
N ALA A 625 28.21 3.82 -8.62
CA ALA A 625 28.64 2.50 -9.08
C ALA A 625 28.01 1.38 -8.24
N ALA A 626 27.67 0.28 -8.90
CA ALA A 626 26.95 -0.84 -8.31
C ALA A 626 27.91 -2.00 -7.96
N HIS A 627 28.19 -2.15 -6.67
CA HIS A 627 29.07 -3.18 -6.11
C HIS A 627 28.27 -4.42 -5.74
N LEU A 628 28.54 -5.56 -6.38
CA LEU A 628 28.00 -6.86 -5.99
C LEU A 628 28.77 -7.40 -4.78
N ARG A 629 28.04 -7.84 -3.77
CA ARG A 629 28.57 -8.52 -2.59
C ARG A 629 27.84 -9.84 -2.36
N PHE A 630 28.58 -10.94 -2.47
CA PHE A 630 28.08 -12.30 -2.28
C PHE A 630 28.16 -12.74 -0.81
N GLY A 631 27.83 -14.00 -0.55
CA GLY A 631 27.96 -14.64 0.76
C GLY A 631 29.39 -15.05 1.10
N ASP A 632 29.58 -15.44 2.36
CA ASP A 632 30.86 -15.87 2.94
C ASP A 632 30.90 -17.38 3.25
N GLY A 633 29.88 -18.14 2.82
CA GLY A 633 29.72 -19.56 3.13
C GLY A 633 29.08 -19.82 4.49
N VAL A 634 28.66 -18.77 5.21
CA VAL A 634 27.82 -18.85 6.41
C VAL A 634 26.50 -18.12 6.17
N LEU A 635 26.56 -16.90 5.61
CA LEU A 635 25.43 -16.05 5.24
C LEU A 635 25.35 -15.91 3.72
N GLY A 636 24.78 -16.92 3.05
CA GLY A 636 24.81 -17.07 1.60
C GLY A 636 26.03 -17.84 1.10
N ALA A 637 25.90 -18.43 -0.09
CA ALA A 637 26.96 -19.14 -0.78
C ALA A 637 28.15 -18.23 -1.11
N GLN A 638 29.36 -18.76 -0.90
CA GLN A 638 30.60 -18.11 -1.30
C GLN A 638 30.98 -18.55 -2.73
N PRO A 639 31.16 -17.60 -3.68
CA PRO A 639 31.76 -17.89 -4.98
C PRO A 639 33.14 -18.55 -4.82
N GLN A 640 33.44 -19.58 -5.62
CA GLN A 640 34.71 -20.29 -5.56
C GLN A 640 35.74 -19.67 -6.52
N ALA A 641 37.02 -19.77 -6.18
CA ALA A 641 38.09 -19.32 -7.06
C ALA A 641 38.06 -20.11 -8.38
N GLY A 642 38.00 -19.40 -9.51
CA GLY A 642 37.80 -19.97 -10.85
C GLY A 642 36.34 -20.01 -11.33
N ASP A 643 35.34 -19.70 -10.49
CA ASP A 643 33.95 -19.55 -10.94
C ASP A 643 33.82 -18.41 -11.96
N PHE A 644 33.06 -18.65 -13.02
CA PHE A 644 32.68 -17.67 -14.03
C PHE A 644 31.31 -17.10 -13.73
N PHE A 645 31.19 -15.79 -13.86
CA PHE A 645 29.95 -15.06 -13.66
C PHE A 645 29.60 -14.24 -14.89
N ARG A 646 28.30 -14.11 -15.16
CA ARG A 646 27.73 -13.20 -16.15
C ARG A 646 26.50 -12.50 -15.59
N ALA A 647 26.34 -11.22 -15.94
CA ALA A 647 25.31 -10.35 -15.41
C ALA A 647 24.65 -9.50 -16.50
N ALA A 648 23.32 -9.56 -16.57
CA ALA A 648 22.47 -8.71 -17.40
C ALA A 648 21.86 -7.61 -16.52
N SER A 649 22.38 -6.39 -16.61
CA SER A 649 21.93 -5.20 -15.88
C SER A 649 20.82 -4.46 -16.62
N ARG A 650 19.86 -3.95 -15.86
CA ARG A 650 18.89 -2.97 -16.35
C ARG A 650 19.31 -1.57 -15.89
N VAL A 651 19.32 -0.61 -16.81
CA VAL A 651 19.80 0.76 -16.58
C VAL A 651 18.66 1.75 -16.74
N GLY A 652 18.62 2.75 -15.86
CA GLY A 652 17.59 3.79 -15.84
C GLY A 652 16.75 3.70 -14.56
N ASN A 653 16.87 4.69 -13.68
CA ASN A 653 16.26 4.69 -12.35
C ASN A 653 15.79 6.09 -11.96
N GLY A 654 14.96 6.17 -10.93
CA GLY A 654 14.61 7.43 -10.27
C GLY A 654 13.73 8.38 -11.11
N PRO A 655 13.77 9.69 -10.81
CA PRO A 655 12.81 10.65 -11.33
C PRO A 655 12.89 10.91 -12.84
N ALA A 656 13.99 10.54 -13.50
CA ALA A 656 14.15 10.68 -14.95
C ALA A 656 13.08 9.93 -15.75
N GLY A 657 12.56 8.82 -15.20
CA GLY A 657 11.45 8.08 -15.79
C GLY A 657 10.06 8.70 -15.58
N ASN A 658 9.91 9.84 -14.90
CA ASN A 658 8.60 10.47 -14.73
C ASN A 658 8.22 11.30 -15.97
N ALA A 659 7.98 10.63 -17.09
CA ALA A 659 7.54 11.24 -18.33
C ALA A 659 6.08 11.73 -18.30
N GLY A 660 5.79 12.79 -19.04
CA GLY A 660 4.46 13.40 -19.11
C GLY A 660 3.40 12.50 -19.76
N ARG A 661 2.13 12.91 -19.68
CA ARG A 661 1.05 12.32 -20.48
C ARG A 661 1.41 12.43 -21.97
N ASP A 662 1.01 11.44 -22.76
CA ASP A 662 1.09 11.46 -24.22
C ASP A 662 2.52 11.68 -24.77
N SER A 663 3.53 11.17 -24.06
CA SER A 663 4.96 11.32 -24.39
C SER A 663 5.66 10.01 -24.77
N ILE A 664 5.18 8.87 -24.28
CA ILE A 664 5.57 7.53 -24.75
C ILE A 664 4.81 7.28 -26.05
N VAL A 665 5.43 7.60 -27.18
CA VAL A 665 4.79 7.61 -28.51
C VAL A 665 5.48 6.71 -29.54
N TRP A 666 6.63 6.11 -29.22
CA TRP A 666 7.29 5.14 -30.11
C TRP A 666 7.30 3.74 -29.52
N LEU A 667 7.16 2.75 -30.40
CA LEU A 667 7.33 1.32 -30.12
C LEU A 667 8.44 0.77 -31.01
N ALA A 668 9.37 0.01 -30.44
CA ALA A 668 10.38 -0.71 -31.19
C ALA A 668 10.43 -2.18 -30.77
N LEU A 669 11.03 -3.02 -31.60
CA LEU A 669 11.37 -4.40 -31.23
C LEU A 669 12.85 -4.50 -30.87
N LYS A 670 13.20 -5.30 -29.85
CA LYS A 670 14.59 -5.67 -29.55
C LYS A 670 15.22 -6.52 -30.66
N SER A 671 14.38 -7.20 -31.44
CA SER A 671 14.76 -8.01 -32.61
C SER A 671 13.58 -8.21 -33.57
N GLY A 672 13.87 -8.34 -34.87
CA GLY A 672 12.87 -8.51 -35.93
C GLY A 672 12.30 -7.19 -36.46
N VAL A 673 11.23 -7.28 -37.24
CA VAL A 673 10.50 -6.14 -37.82
C VAL A 673 9.00 -6.37 -37.60
N LEU A 674 8.29 -5.35 -37.11
CA LEU A 674 6.83 -5.38 -36.99
C LEU A 674 6.20 -4.75 -38.23
N SER A 675 5.34 -5.48 -38.93
CA SER A 675 4.67 -5.01 -40.16
C SER A 675 3.27 -4.43 -39.94
N ALA A 676 2.84 -4.29 -38.69
CA ALA A 676 1.50 -3.81 -38.32
C ALA A 676 1.54 -2.35 -37.87
N GLU A 677 0.49 -1.59 -38.18
CA GLU A 677 0.33 -0.23 -37.67
C GLU A 677 -0.11 -0.27 -36.20
N LEU A 678 0.83 0.07 -35.31
CA LEU A 678 0.61 0.29 -33.89
C LEU A 678 0.92 1.74 -33.52
N GLN A 679 -0.03 2.38 -32.82
CA GLN A 679 0.16 3.70 -32.24
C GLN A 679 0.19 3.57 -30.71
N PRO A 680 1.38 3.55 -30.09
CA PRO A 680 1.51 3.58 -28.64
C PRO A 680 1.27 4.99 -28.11
N ARG A 681 0.71 5.08 -26.90
CA ARG A 681 0.44 6.33 -26.20
C ARG A 681 0.33 6.05 -24.70
N ASN A 682 0.78 6.96 -23.83
CA ASN A 682 0.49 6.88 -22.39
C ASN A 682 -0.55 7.95 -21.96
N PRO A 683 -1.85 7.61 -21.84
CA PRO A 683 -2.88 8.59 -21.48
C PRO A 683 -2.64 9.22 -20.09
N LEU A 684 -2.04 8.46 -19.19
CA LEU A 684 -1.60 8.84 -17.84
C LEU A 684 -0.09 9.13 -17.82
N PRO A 685 0.39 10.07 -16.99
CA PRO A 685 1.82 10.32 -16.87
C PRO A 685 2.53 9.12 -16.24
N ALA A 686 3.79 8.89 -16.62
CA ALA A 686 4.64 7.95 -15.91
C ALA A 686 4.97 8.51 -14.52
N SER A 687 4.94 7.66 -13.49
CA SER A 687 4.99 8.12 -12.09
C SER A 687 5.66 7.15 -11.12
N GLY A 688 5.99 7.65 -9.93
CA GLY A 688 6.64 6.91 -8.85
C GLY A 688 8.16 6.71 -9.03
N GLY A 689 8.75 7.26 -10.09
CA GLY A 689 10.20 7.38 -10.22
C GLY A 689 10.76 8.24 -9.08
N THR A 690 11.51 7.62 -8.18
CA THR A 690 11.93 8.21 -6.90
C THR A 690 13.45 8.14 -6.76
N ALA A 691 14.09 9.24 -6.35
CA ALA A 691 15.54 9.28 -6.18
C ALA A 691 16.04 8.32 -5.06
N PRO A 692 17.32 7.93 -5.08
CA PRO A 692 17.97 7.29 -3.94
C PRO A 692 17.84 8.14 -2.67
N GLU A 693 17.64 7.50 -1.52
CA GLU A 693 17.48 8.19 -0.24
C GLU A 693 18.75 8.97 0.13
N SER A 694 18.60 10.21 0.59
CA SER A 694 19.76 11.04 0.95
C SER A 694 20.37 10.63 2.29
N LEU A 695 21.67 10.88 2.47
CA LEU A 695 22.35 10.56 3.74
C LEU A 695 21.77 11.35 4.93
N ALA A 696 21.23 12.54 4.68
CA ALA A 696 20.59 13.36 5.71
C ALA A 696 19.28 12.75 6.20
N GLU A 697 18.43 12.27 5.29
CA GLU A 697 17.18 11.56 5.62
C GLU A 697 17.46 10.27 6.39
N VAL A 698 18.41 9.45 5.93
CA VAL A 698 18.77 8.20 6.62
C VAL A 698 19.26 8.46 8.04
N LYS A 699 20.11 9.48 8.24
CA LYS A 699 20.59 9.87 9.58
C LYS A 699 19.49 10.38 10.50
N LEU A 700 18.44 11.02 9.94
CA LEU A 700 17.29 11.51 10.69
C LEU A 700 16.32 10.37 11.05
N TYR A 701 15.98 9.51 10.09
CA TYR A 701 14.92 8.51 10.23
C TYR A 701 15.38 7.19 10.85
N ALA A 702 16.60 6.71 10.57
CA ALA A 702 17.06 5.41 11.05
C ALA A 702 17.03 5.26 12.60
N PRO A 703 17.44 6.27 13.41
CA PRO A 703 17.32 6.17 14.87
C PRO A 703 15.87 6.11 15.39
N GLY A 704 14.93 6.72 14.66
CA GLY A 704 13.50 6.72 15.01
C GLY A 704 12.77 5.45 14.60
N ALA A 705 13.23 4.76 13.54
CA ALA A 705 12.54 3.63 12.93
C ALA A 705 12.30 2.46 13.90
N PHE A 706 13.26 2.15 14.77
CA PHE A 706 13.13 1.12 15.79
C PHE A 706 11.94 1.35 16.74
N ARG A 707 11.63 2.63 17.05
CA ARG A 707 10.47 3.01 17.88
C ARG A 707 9.17 2.98 17.10
N ALA A 708 9.20 3.31 15.81
CA ALA A 708 8.00 3.38 14.96
C ALA A 708 7.44 1.98 14.60
N LYS A 709 8.31 1.00 14.40
CA LYS A 709 7.94 -0.38 14.06
C LYS A 709 8.73 -1.39 14.90
N PRO A 710 8.47 -1.52 16.21
CA PRO A 710 9.15 -2.50 17.05
C PRO A 710 8.84 -3.91 16.54
N LEU A 711 9.90 -4.69 16.29
CA LEU A 711 9.84 -6.08 15.83
C LEU A 711 10.10 -7.10 16.94
N ARG A 712 10.40 -6.63 18.16
CA ARG A 712 10.73 -7.44 19.35
C ARG A 712 10.21 -6.72 20.59
N ALA A 713 9.86 -7.47 21.63
CA ALA A 713 9.47 -6.96 22.93
C ALA A 713 10.63 -7.14 23.93
N VAL A 714 11.19 -6.03 24.40
CA VAL A 714 12.39 -5.99 25.25
C VAL A 714 12.04 -5.48 26.65
N VAL A 715 11.26 -4.42 26.75
CA VAL A 715 10.74 -3.87 28.02
C VAL A 715 9.28 -4.30 28.23
N ALA A 716 8.77 -4.19 29.46
CA ALA A 716 7.40 -4.58 29.79
C ALA A 716 6.35 -3.84 28.92
N ASP A 717 6.52 -2.53 28.74
CA ASP A 717 5.61 -1.69 27.94
C ASP A 717 5.51 -2.13 26.47
N ASP A 718 6.52 -2.81 25.92
CA ASP A 718 6.45 -3.38 24.58
C ASP A 718 5.38 -4.48 24.54
N TYR A 719 5.38 -5.41 25.51
CA TYR A 719 4.41 -6.50 25.59
C TYR A 719 2.98 -5.97 25.75
N ALA A 720 2.79 -4.96 26.60
CA ALA A 720 1.50 -4.25 26.73
C ALA A 720 1.08 -3.61 25.40
N SER A 721 2.00 -2.89 24.73
CA SER A 721 1.75 -2.24 23.44
C SER A 721 1.45 -3.22 22.30
N PHE A 722 2.06 -4.40 22.29
CA PHE A 722 1.77 -5.46 21.32
C PHE A 722 0.44 -6.16 21.60
N ALA A 723 0.06 -6.32 22.87
CA ALA A 723 -1.24 -6.89 23.26
C ALA A 723 -2.39 -5.93 22.90
N ALA A 724 -2.24 -4.63 23.19
CA ALA A 724 -3.23 -3.59 22.91
C ALA A 724 -3.57 -3.40 21.41
N ARG A 725 -2.83 -4.02 20.49
CA ARG A 725 -3.19 -4.09 19.06
C ARG A 725 -4.40 -5.00 18.77
N ALA A 726 -4.83 -5.82 19.73
CA ALA A 726 -6.02 -6.65 19.58
C ALA A 726 -7.29 -5.78 19.80
N PRO A 727 -8.15 -5.58 18.79
CA PRO A 727 -9.29 -4.65 18.88
C PRO A 727 -10.41 -5.10 19.84
N GLN A 728 -10.26 -6.28 20.47
CA GLN A 728 -11.17 -6.76 21.52
C GLN A 728 -10.74 -6.31 22.94
N LEU A 729 -9.62 -5.62 23.07
CA LEU A 729 -9.11 -5.10 24.34
C LEU A 729 -9.37 -3.61 24.48
N GLN A 730 -9.75 -3.21 25.68
CA GLN A 730 -9.78 -1.83 26.14
C GLN A 730 -8.40 -1.38 26.64
N GLY A 731 -7.66 -2.29 27.29
CA GLY A 731 -6.35 -2.01 27.86
C GLY A 731 -5.48 -3.25 27.97
N ALA A 732 -4.17 -3.01 28.08
CA ALA A 732 -3.19 -4.01 28.45
C ALA A 732 -2.07 -3.35 29.28
N ALA A 733 -1.54 -4.10 30.23
CA ALA A 733 -0.38 -3.73 31.04
C ALA A 733 0.51 -4.96 31.18
N ALA A 734 1.80 -4.78 31.46
CA ALA A 734 2.71 -5.91 31.62
C ALA A 734 3.79 -5.65 32.66
N ALA A 735 4.39 -6.73 33.16
CA ALA A 735 5.56 -6.72 34.02
C ALA A 735 6.54 -7.81 33.59
N LEU A 736 7.83 -7.61 33.86
CA LEU A 736 8.85 -8.66 33.72
C LEU A 736 9.15 -9.21 35.12
N GLU A 737 8.53 -10.33 35.47
CA GLU A 737 8.65 -10.95 36.79
C GLU A 737 9.62 -12.14 36.78
N TRP A 738 10.29 -12.37 37.90
CA TRP A 738 11.21 -13.51 38.06
C TRP A 738 10.44 -14.72 38.60
N SER A 739 10.34 -15.80 37.80
CA SER A 739 9.61 -17.03 38.14
C SER A 739 10.33 -17.92 39.17
N GLY A 740 11.51 -17.50 39.64
CA GLY A 740 12.42 -18.32 40.45
C GLY A 740 13.51 -19.02 39.64
N SER A 741 13.33 -19.18 38.32
CA SER A 741 14.32 -19.84 37.44
C SER A 741 14.56 -19.13 36.10
N TRP A 742 13.62 -18.30 35.64
CA TRP A 742 13.77 -17.41 34.48
C TRP A 742 12.87 -16.18 34.64
N TYR A 743 12.85 -15.28 33.65
CA TYR A 743 11.90 -14.16 33.63
C TYR A 743 10.66 -14.53 32.82
N ALA A 744 9.48 -14.14 33.30
CA ALA A 744 8.23 -14.18 32.54
C ALA A 744 7.76 -12.75 32.25
N ALA A 745 7.31 -12.52 31.02
CA ALA A 745 6.48 -11.37 30.69
C ALA A 745 5.05 -11.71 31.09
N ASP A 746 4.65 -11.26 32.28
CA ASP A 746 3.26 -11.32 32.72
C ASP A 746 2.49 -10.16 32.09
N VAL A 747 1.54 -10.49 31.20
CA VAL A 747 0.72 -9.52 30.48
C VAL A 747 -0.72 -9.61 30.94
N VAL A 748 -1.18 -8.55 31.60
CA VAL A 748 -2.55 -8.40 32.06
C VAL A 748 -3.36 -7.64 31.01
N VAL A 749 -4.54 -8.17 30.66
CA VAL A 749 -5.41 -7.61 29.63
C VAL A 749 -6.82 -7.36 30.13
N ASP A 750 -7.40 -6.25 29.66
CA ASP A 750 -8.73 -5.74 29.98
C ASP A 750 -9.61 -5.82 28.73
N PRO A 751 -10.55 -6.79 28.62
CA PRO A 751 -11.41 -6.94 27.44
C PRO A 751 -12.54 -5.91 27.41
N LEU A 752 -12.83 -5.35 26.23
CA LEU A 752 -13.93 -4.39 26.10
C LEU A 752 -15.30 -5.05 26.37
N GLY A 753 -16.13 -4.40 27.21
CA GLY A 753 -17.49 -4.82 27.53
C GLY A 753 -17.60 -6.03 28.46
N ARG A 754 -16.53 -6.42 29.16
CA ARG A 754 -16.54 -7.50 30.17
C ARG A 754 -15.28 -7.53 31.05
N GLU A 755 -15.45 -7.89 32.31
CA GLU A 755 -14.35 -8.07 33.25
C GLU A 755 -13.60 -9.40 33.06
N SER A 756 -14.30 -10.45 32.58
CA SER A 756 -13.75 -11.80 32.44
C SER A 756 -13.05 -12.02 31.10
N LEU A 757 -11.77 -12.42 31.16
CA LEU A 757 -10.96 -12.75 29.99
C LEU A 757 -11.34 -14.13 29.40
N PRO A 758 -11.85 -14.22 28.16
CA PRO A 758 -12.16 -15.51 27.55
C PRO A 758 -10.87 -16.27 27.21
N ALA A 759 -10.76 -17.55 27.61
CA ALA A 759 -9.57 -18.37 27.40
C ALA A 759 -9.13 -18.48 25.93
N GLY A 760 -10.06 -18.35 24.97
CA GLY A 760 -9.75 -18.29 23.55
C GLY A 760 -9.07 -16.98 23.11
N LEU A 761 -9.39 -15.85 23.75
CA LEU A 761 -8.76 -14.55 23.50
C LEU A 761 -7.35 -14.52 24.11
N ALA A 762 -7.20 -14.93 25.37
CA ALA A 762 -5.91 -15.05 26.05
C ALA A 762 -4.89 -15.88 25.23
N ARG A 763 -5.33 -17.04 24.71
CA ARG A 763 -4.47 -17.92 23.90
C ARG A 763 -4.03 -17.29 22.57
N ARG A 764 -4.90 -16.50 21.92
CA ARG A 764 -4.54 -15.76 20.70
C ARG A 764 -3.54 -14.65 20.98
N ILE A 765 -3.76 -13.86 22.02
CA ILE A 765 -2.85 -12.79 22.44
C ILE A 765 -1.48 -13.37 22.78
N ARG A 766 -1.43 -14.45 23.59
CA ARG A 766 -0.17 -15.16 23.91
C ARG A 766 0.55 -15.63 22.65
N ALA A 767 -0.15 -16.32 21.73
CA ALA A 767 0.44 -16.78 20.47
C ALA A 767 0.92 -15.63 19.56
N GLN A 768 0.29 -14.46 19.64
CA GLN A 768 0.76 -13.25 18.96
C GLN A 768 2.04 -12.70 19.59
N LEU A 769 2.10 -12.63 20.93
CA LEU A 769 3.23 -12.11 21.71
C LEU A 769 4.46 -13.02 21.67
N GLU A 770 4.28 -14.34 21.61
CA GLU A 770 5.36 -15.34 21.43
C GLU A 770 6.24 -15.03 20.20
N ARG A 771 5.70 -14.39 19.15
CA ARG A 771 6.46 -13.96 17.97
C ARG A 771 7.40 -12.76 18.22
N TYR A 772 7.14 -11.98 19.26
CA TYR A 772 7.93 -10.81 19.65
C TYR A 772 8.80 -11.07 20.90
N ARG A 773 8.59 -12.22 21.56
CA ARG A 773 9.18 -12.64 22.82
C ARG A 773 10.70 -12.57 22.83
N ARG A 774 11.26 -12.04 23.92
CA ARG A 774 12.70 -12.10 24.22
C ARG A 774 13.12 -13.55 24.49
N ILE A 775 14.20 -14.01 23.86
CA ILE A 775 14.73 -15.36 24.08
C ILE A 775 15.00 -15.61 25.57
N GLY A 776 14.62 -16.80 26.05
CA GLY A 776 14.73 -17.18 27.47
C GLY A 776 13.75 -16.47 28.43
N HIS A 777 12.74 -15.77 27.90
CA HIS A 777 11.57 -15.36 28.68
C HIS A 777 10.36 -16.18 28.25
N ASP A 778 9.41 -16.40 29.15
CA ASP A 778 8.07 -16.91 28.80
C ASP A 778 7.05 -15.77 28.73
N VAL A 779 5.93 -15.99 28.04
CA VAL A 779 4.81 -15.04 27.99
C VAL A 779 3.57 -15.64 28.62
N GLU A 780 3.07 -15.00 29.67
CA GLU A 780 1.79 -15.30 30.28
C GLU A 780 0.78 -14.21 29.99
N VAL A 781 -0.51 -14.58 29.90
CA VAL A 781 -1.60 -13.64 29.60
C VAL A 781 -2.76 -13.90 30.54
N HIS A 782 -3.02 -12.94 31.42
CA HIS A 782 -3.99 -13.03 32.53
C HIS A 782 -5.03 -11.90 32.46
N ALA A 783 -6.13 -12.05 33.18
CA ALA A 783 -7.17 -11.02 33.28
C ALA A 783 -6.72 -9.85 34.17
N ALA A 784 -7.33 -8.68 33.98
CA ALA A 784 -7.19 -7.54 34.88
C ALA A 784 -7.52 -7.91 36.34
N ARG A 785 -6.71 -7.42 37.29
CA ARG A 785 -7.02 -7.57 38.72
C ARG A 785 -7.98 -6.47 39.14
N TYR A 786 -9.26 -6.81 39.24
CA TYR A 786 -10.25 -5.93 39.86
C TYR A 786 -9.98 -5.79 41.36
N VAL A 787 -9.97 -4.56 41.85
CA VAL A 787 -9.66 -4.19 43.23
C VAL A 787 -10.91 -3.56 43.85
N PRO A 788 -11.61 -4.26 44.75
CA PRO A 788 -12.79 -3.73 45.39
C PRO A 788 -12.45 -2.51 46.25
N LEU A 789 -13.19 -1.42 46.08
CA LEU A 789 -13.05 -0.20 46.87
C LEU A 789 -14.19 -0.07 47.88
N ARG A 790 -13.88 0.53 49.03
CA ARG A 790 -14.86 0.97 50.01
C ARG A 790 -14.92 2.49 49.94
N ILE A 791 -16.09 3.02 49.60
CA ILE A 791 -16.32 4.45 49.39
C ILE A 791 -17.51 4.90 50.25
N ALA A 792 -17.39 6.05 50.90
CA ALA A 792 -18.50 6.68 51.61
C ALA A 792 -18.52 8.18 51.32
N LEU A 793 -19.73 8.71 51.09
CA LEU A 793 -19.97 10.12 50.86
C LEU A 793 -21.05 10.62 51.82
N PHE A 794 -20.82 11.79 52.40
CA PHE A 794 -21.85 12.59 53.05
C PHE A 794 -22.39 13.61 52.04
N VAL A 795 -23.71 13.70 51.90
CA VAL A 795 -24.37 14.55 50.90
C VAL A 795 -25.47 15.37 51.55
N CYS A 796 -25.37 16.69 51.46
CA CYS A 796 -26.42 17.62 51.88
C CYS A 796 -27.38 17.87 50.71
N VAL A 797 -28.67 17.62 50.93
CA VAL A 797 -29.77 17.84 49.98
C VAL A 797 -30.42 19.21 50.21
N LEU A 798 -30.72 19.94 49.15
CA LEU A 798 -31.43 21.23 49.18
C LEU A 798 -32.86 21.05 49.73
N PRO A 799 -33.40 22.00 50.54
CA PRO A 799 -34.67 21.83 51.24
C PRO A 799 -35.90 21.53 50.37
N ASP A 800 -35.92 21.98 49.11
CA ASP A 800 -37.04 21.76 48.20
C ASP A 800 -37.02 20.38 47.50
N PHE A 801 -35.94 19.63 47.65
CA PHE A 801 -35.72 18.33 46.99
C PHE A 801 -35.99 17.16 47.95
N LEU A 802 -36.65 16.13 47.43
CA LEU A 802 -36.89 14.89 48.17
C LEU A 802 -35.59 14.08 48.31
N VAL A 803 -35.24 13.70 49.54
CA VAL A 803 -34.01 12.94 49.83
C VAL A 803 -33.93 11.65 48.98
N ALA A 804 -35.04 10.92 48.87
CA ALA A 804 -35.13 9.68 48.08
C ALA A 804 -34.89 9.87 46.57
N HIS A 805 -35.19 11.05 46.01
CA HIS A 805 -34.92 11.32 44.58
C HIS A 805 -33.43 11.56 44.33
N VAL A 806 -32.76 12.27 45.24
CA VAL A 806 -31.30 12.48 45.17
C VAL A 806 -30.55 11.17 45.42
N GLU A 807 -31.02 10.33 46.35
CA GLU A 807 -30.44 8.99 46.57
C GLU A 807 -30.54 8.11 45.32
N ALA A 808 -31.71 8.09 44.66
CA ALA A 808 -31.90 7.36 43.42
C ALA A 808 -30.98 7.88 42.30
N GLY A 809 -30.75 9.20 42.22
CA GLY A 809 -29.80 9.81 41.29
C GLY A 809 -28.35 9.44 41.59
N LEU A 810 -27.94 9.40 42.86
CA LEU A 810 -26.59 8.97 43.29
C LEU A 810 -26.34 7.51 42.93
N ARG A 811 -27.28 6.62 43.26
CA ARG A 811 -27.19 5.18 42.94
C ARG A 811 -27.11 4.91 41.43
N ASP A 812 -27.90 5.64 40.62
CA ASP A 812 -27.84 5.56 39.15
C ASP A 812 -26.48 6.05 38.63
N ARG A 813 -26.02 7.23 39.09
CA ARG A 813 -24.77 7.85 38.63
C ARG A 813 -23.51 7.05 38.94
N PHE A 814 -23.45 6.41 40.11
CA PHE A 814 -22.31 5.63 40.62
C PHE A 814 -22.42 4.11 40.41
N GLY A 815 -23.38 3.61 39.65
CA GLY A 815 -23.44 2.17 39.34
C GLY A 815 -22.26 1.66 38.51
N ALA A 816 -22.06 0.33 38.52
CA ALA A 816 -21.21 -0.39 37.57
C ALA A 816 -21.94 -0.74 36.26
N GLY A 817 -23.27 -0.62 36.22
CA GLY A 817 -24.09 -0.84 35.02
C GLY A 817 -24.30 0.42 34.16
N LEU A 818 -25.17 0.29 33.16
CA LEU A 818 -25.70 1.45 32.42
C LEU A 818 -26.71 2.22 33.30
N ARG A 819 -26.64 3.54 33.22
CA ARG A 819 -27.59 4.48 33.82
C ARG A 819 -28.94 4.43 33.10
N ARG A 820 -29.98 5.00 33.70
CA ARG A 820 -31.32 5.15 33.09
C ARG A 820 -31.35 5.87 31.74
N ASP A 821 -30.36 6.72 31.46
CA ASP A 821 -30.20 7.42 30.18
C ASP A 821 -29.40 6.61 29.11
N GLY A 822 -28.99 5.39 29.44
CA GLY A 822 -28.19 4.52 28.58
C GLY A 822 -26.68 4.81 28.58
N THR A 823 -26.21 5.81 29.35
CA THR A 823 -24.78 6.09 29.48
C THR A 823 -24.12 5.23 30.57
N PRO A 824 -22.80 4.94 30.50
CA PRO A 824 -22.11 4.18 31.54
C PRO A 824 -22.11 4.87 32.91
N GLY A 825 -22.33 4.09 33.98
CA GLY A 825 -22.12 4.53 35.36
C GLY A 825 -20.67 4.94 35.66
N PHE A 826 -20.43 5.57 36.82
CA PHE A 826 -19.08 6.02 37.20
C PHE A 826 -18.09 4.86 37.33
N PHE A 827 -18.54 3.73 37.88
CA PHE A 827 -17.73 2.52 38.07
C PHE A 827 -17.99 1.46 37.01
N HIS A 828 -18.57 1.83 35.86
CA HIS A 828 -18.73 0.90 34.75
C HIS A 828 -17.37 0.42 34.23
N PRO A 829 -17.13 -0.89 34.02
CA PRO A 829 -15.84 -1.43 33.59
C PRO A 829 -15.25 -0.70 32.38
N ASP A 830 -16.06 -0.43 31.35
CA ASP A 830 -15.61 0.29 30.14
C ASP A 830 -15.24 1.79 30.35
N ARG A 831 -15.48 2.35 31.55
CA ARG A 831 -15.06 3.72 31.93
C ARG A 831 -13.76 3.71 32.75
N LEU A 832 -13.43 2.59 33.38
CA LEU A 832 -12.26 2.41 34.24
C LEU A 832 -11.08 1.88 33.42
N LYS A 833 -9.84 2.16 33.83
CA LYS A 833 -8.63 1.73 33.09
C LYS A 833 -7.58 1.15 34.03
N LEU A 834 -6.79 0.23 33.50
CA LEU A 834 -5.61 -0.35 34.17
C LEU A 834 -4.70 0.75 34.73
N GLY A 835 -4.43 0.69 36.04
CA GLY A 835 -3.59 1.65 36.76
C GLY A 835 -4.16 3.06 36.91
N ALA A 836 -5.41 3.32 36.50
CA ALA A 836 -6.02 4.63 36.65
C ALA A 836 -6.34 4.91 38.13
N PRO A 837 -5.87 6.03 38.71
CA PRO A 837 -6.21 6.40 40.08
C PRO A 837 -7.67 6.87 40.18
N VAL A 838 -8.28 6.66 41.35
CA VAL A 838 -9.60 7.20 41.68
C VAL A 838 -9.43 8.50 42.45
N PHE A 839 -9.85 9.62 41.85
CA PHE A 839 -9.77 10.94 42.46
C PHE A 839 -11.01 11.24 43.30
N ALA A 840 -10.81 11.65 44.56
CA ALA A 840 -11.89 12.17 45.40
C ALA A 840 -12.62 13.35 44.74
N SER A 841 -11.89 14.22 44.04
CA SER A 841 -12.46 15.35 43.29
C SER A 841 -13.39 14.91 42.14
N ALA A 842 -13.15 13.76 41.51
CA ALA A 842 -14.03 13.22 40.47
C ALA A 842 -15.33 12.64 41.08
N LEU A 843 -15.24 12.00 42.25
CA LEU A 843 -16.41 11.55 43.02
C LEU A 843 -17.25 12.75 43.48
N LEU A 844 -16.60 13.79 44.01
CA LEU A 844 -17.27 15.05 44.37
C LEU A 844 -17.98 15.67 43.17
N ALA A 845 -17.31 15.79 42.02
CA ALA A 845 -17.88 16.41 40.83
C ALA A 845 -19.10 15.64 40.26
N GLU A 846 -19.04 14.30 40.17
CA GLU A 846 -20.16 13.49 39.67
C GLU A 846 -21.36 13.52 40.65
N ALA A 847 -21.12 13.57 41.95
CA ALA A 847 -22.18 13.72 42.96
C ALA A 847 -22.79 15.14 42.95
N GLN A 848 -21.96 16.19 42.87
CA GLN A 848 -22.38 17.60 42.87
C GLN A 848 -23.15 17.97 41.58
N ALA A 849 -22.99 17.22 40.49
CA ALA A 849 -23.74 17.39 39.24
C ALA A 849 -25.22 16.98 39.34
N ILE A 850 -25.66 16.34 40.43
CA ILE A 850 -27.04 15.90 40.63
C ILE A 850 -27.89 17.08 41.12
N ALA A 851 -28.96 17.39 40.38
CA ALA A 851 -29.91 18.43 40.74
C ALA A 851 -30.52 18.16 42.13
N GLY A 852 -30.35 19.10 43.06
CA GLY A 852 -30.78 18.98 44.45
C GLY A 852 -29.63 18.77 45.46
N VAL A 853 -28.40 18.52 45.01
CA VAL A 853 -27.22 18.42 45.89
C VAL A 853 -26.68 19.82 46.22
N ALA A 854 -26.61 20.15 47.51
CA ALA A 854 -26.05 21.39 48.02
C ALA A 854 -24.54 21.29 48.29
N HIS A 855 -24.11 20.19 48.90
CA HIS A 855 -22.72 19.96 49.30
C HIS A 855 -22.44 18.45 49.36
N VAL A 856 -21.21 18.06 49.05
CA VAL A 856 -20.71 16.69 49.11
C VAL A 856 -19.37 16.68 49.84
N GLU A 857 -19.17 15.70 50.71
CA GLU A 857 -17.90 15.37 51.35
C GLU A 857 -17.63 13.87 51.15
N VAL A 858 -16.43 13.51 50.66
CA VAL A 858 -16.00 12.11 50.61
C VAL A 858 -15.41 11.78 51.99
N THR A 859 -16.03 10.87 52.72
CA THR A 859 -15.64 10.51 54.09
C THR A 859 -14.77 9.25 54.14
N THR A 860 -14.85 8.42 53.11
CA THR A 860 -14.03 7.20 52.94
C THR A 860 -13.70 7.01 51.46
N LEU A 861 -12.43 6.80 51.14
CA LEU A 861 -11.96 6.39 49.81
C LEU A 861 -10.74 5.47 49.99
N ALA A 862 -10.98 4.18 50.16
CA ALA A 862 -9.92 3.21 50.44
C ALA A 862 -10.14 1.91 49.65
N ARG A 863 -9.08 1.11 49.51
CA ARG A 863 -9.21 -0.27 49.04
C ARG A 863 -9.93 -1.10 50.12
N ALA A 864 -10.79 -2.03 49.73
CA ALA A 864 -11.49 -2.90 50.68
C ALA A 864 -10.55 -3.91 51.36
N ASP A 865 -9.40 -4.22 50.76
CA ASP A 865 -8.32 -5.03 51.34
C ASP A 865 -7.36 -4.23 52.25
N GLY A 866 -7.56 -2.91 52.39
CA GLY A 866 -6.73 -2.00 53.19
C GLY A 866 -7.11 -1.93 54.67
N VAL A 867 -6.11 -1.66 55.51
CA VAL A 867 -6.29 -1.49 56.97
C VAL A 867 -6.84 -0.10 57.31
N ASP A 868 -6.38 0.94 56.60
CA ASP A 868 -6.83 2.32 56.79
C ASP A 868 -8.11 2.61 55.98
N GLY A 869 -9.07 3.26 56.63
CA GLY A 869 -10.38 3.61 56.06
C GLY A 869 -10.56 5.08 55.71
N SER A 870 -9.53 5.91 55.85
CA SER A 870 -9.59 7.35 55.53
C SER A 870 -9.42 7.61 54.03
N VAL A 871 -9.80 8.81 53.60
CA VAL A 871 -9.42 9.35 52.28
C VAL A 871 -7.91 9.65 52.29
N PRO A 872 -7.17 9.43 51.18
CA PRO A 872 -5.76 9.83 51.07
C PRO A 872 -5.56 11.35 51.24
N ASP A 873 -4.43 11.76 51.83
CA ASP A 873 -4.14 13.18 52.13
C ASP A 873 -4.10 14.09 50.89
N ASP A 874 -3.74 13.55 49.72
CA ASP A 874 -3.74 14.24 48.43
C ASP A 874 -5.07 14.11 47.66
N GLY A 875 -6.03 13.33 48.20
CA GLY A 875 -7.31 13.02 47.57
C GLY A 875 -7.22 12.03 46.40
N VAL A 876 -6.12 11.29 46.24
CA VAL A 876 -5.89 10.39 45.10
C VAL A 876 -5.65 8.95 45.56
N LEU A 877 -6.58 8.04 45.25
CA LEU A 877 -6.38 6.62 45.47
C LEU A 877 -5.66 5.99 44.27
N HIS A 878 -4.35 5.80 44.39
CA HIS A 878 -3.52 5.16 43.37
C HIS A 878 -3.73 3.63 43.33
N LEU A 879 -3.81 3.09 42.10
CA LEU A 879 -3.84 1.65 41.81
C LEU A 879 -2.55 1.23 41.11
N ALA A 880 -2.17 -0.05 41.23
CA ALA A 880 -1.03 -0.58 40.48
C ALA A 880 -1.36 -0.71 38.98
N ALA A 881 -0.35 -0.69 38.11
CA ALA A 881 -0.53 -0.71 36.65
C ALA A 881 -1.35 -1.90 36.08
N ARG A 882 -1.49 -2.99 36.84
CA ARG A 882 -2.27 -4.20 36.48
C ARG A 882 -3.65 -4.27 37.16
N GLU A 883 -4.02 -3.24 37.92
CA GLU A 883 -5.24 -3.20 38.72
C GLU A 883 -6.30 -2.25 38.10
N ILE A 884 -7.58 -2.60 38.28
CA ILE A 884 -8.74 -1.77 37.92
C ILE A 884 -9.60 -1.59 39.18
N ALA A 885 -10.18 -0.41 39.40
CA ALA A 885 -11.12 -0.19 40.50
C ALA A 885 -12.38 -1.05 40.30
N GLN A 886 -12.98 -1.54 41.40
CA GLN A 886 -14.27 -2.23 41.37
C GLN A 886 -15.18 -1.70 42.49
N VAL A 887 -16.42 -1.36 42.13
CA VAL A 887 -17.47 -0.91 43.05
C VAL A 887 -18.81 -1.30 42.44
N ASP A 888 -19.16 -2.57 42.56
CA ASP A 888 -20.40 -3.10 41.98
C ASP A 888 -21.61 -2.68 42.84
N ASN A 889 -21.39 -2.52 44.15
CA ASN A 889 -22.39 -2.19 45.15
C ASN A 889 -23.56 -3.20 45.20
N ASP A 890 -23.27 -4.45 44.83
CA ASP A 890 -24.21 -5.57 44.81
C ASP A 890 -24.35 -6.18 46.23
N PRO A 891 -25.56 -6.25 46.81
CA PRO A 891 -25.80 -6.90 48.09
C PRO A 891 -25.48 -8.41 48.11
N ASP A 892 -25.56 -9.08 46.95
CA ASP A 892 -25.25 -10.52 46.83
C ASP A 892 -23.73 -10.77 46.67
N HIS A 893 -22.96 -9.74 46.26
CA HIS A 893 -21.50 -9.75 46.09
C HIS A 893 -20.83 -8.56 46.83
N PRO A 894 -20.92 -8.49 48.18
CA PRO A 894 -20.40 -7.36 48.95
C PRO A 894 -18.85 -7.27 48.96
N ASP A 895 -18.17 -8.30 48.49
CA ASP A 895 -16.72 -8.36 48.27
C ASP A 895 -16.27 -7.65 46.99
N HIS A 896 -17.18 -7.29 46.08
CA HIS A 896 -16.91 -6.54 44.84
C HIS A 896 -16.92 -5.00 45.04
N GLY A 897 -16.70 -4.54 46.27
CA GLY A 897 -16.66 -3.12 46.61
C GLY A 897 -18.04 -2.49 46.85
N SER A 898 -18.05 -1.42 47.63
CA SER A 898 -19.28 -0.81 48.15
C SER A 898 -19.20 0.71 48.17
N ILE A 899 -20.32 1.37 47.87
CA ILE A 899 -20.49 2.82 47.98
C ILE A 899 -21.69 3.17 48.85
N ALA A 900 -21.43 3.87 49.95
CA ALA A 900 -22.44 4.30 50.91
C ALA A 900 -22.69 5.80 50.82
N PHE A 901 -23.97 6.20 50.84
CA PHE A 901 -24.40 7.60 50.84
C PHE A 901 -25.08 7.92 52.17
N THR A 902 -24.52 8.85 52.93
CA THR A 902 -25.16 9.40 54.14
C THR A 902 -25.80 10.74 53.78
N LEU A 903 -27.12 10.82 53.80
CA LEU A 903 -27.86 11.99 53.33
C LEU A 903 -28.33 12.87 54.50
N GLY A 904 -28.15 14.18 54.36
CA GLY A 904 -28.61 15.19 55.33
C GLY A 904 -29.39 16.32 54.66
N GLY A 905 -30.22 17.03 55.41
CA GLY A 905 -31.09 18.09 54.86
C GLY A 905 -32.28 17.54 54.07
N GLY A 906 -32.67 18.24 53.00
CA GLY A 906 -33.80 17.87 52.13
C GLY A 906 -35.19 17.93 52.79
N ARG A 907 -36.16 17.36 52.07
CA ARG A 907 -37.53 17.06 52.51
C ARG A 907 -37.84 15.57 52.39
#